data_AF-A0A2G5F4I6-F1
#
_entry.id   AF-A0A2G5F4I6-F1
#
_cell.length_a   1.000
_cell.length_b   1.000
_cell.length_c   1.000
_cell.angle_alpha   90.00
_cell.angle_beta   90.00
_cell.angle_gamma   90.00
#
_symmetry.space_group_name_H-M   'P 1'
#
loop_
_entity.id
_entity.type
_entity.pdbx_description
1 polymer ?
#
loop_
_entity_poly.entity_id
_entity_poly.type
_entity_poly.pdbx_seq_one_letter_code
_entity_poly.pdbx_strand_id
1 'polypeptide(L)'
;MEKNSAACAMEWSIELEKGLRSNKPGQAIEALSQIGSRLEQWSKEPISTMAIFNIFGLIPGEDRLFANTILLRLADAFKCGDKQTRFCILKAFLLERKKRKKGKQYNGILAKKRVPNYVELLKRVKIVYDKGDSDYKSISLRLLGCWSDIASDSAEIRHMILSSLGSCNVTEVKASLFTAGCFSELSEDFAYVFLEVLINMMTSSKLSITVKRACAKAFAKLGYSLTLATRAYKTGRKLVLNSSQEEFMVEMLKSLSKLASKSVLLISEQVELLLSLITHNSALPVQTMAIHCMLFLLGGGVCRFPIKESFLSQLFHVLNNTDLSIVSQCEALRLLLKIFQYARPNLSHREMPEFVIWLSIVETATQSPILSKRLLAFQLLVYISVNDNKAVETEPGGNGSTDLLSRALLLVLDRIEQLAKSEFESCETASEMLQECHSLLSLVLHVVEEYPTIGVLALDKVRSCVESMVNVGKRDITQKSNHLINDIVGLEGEKHRPDVSRFVFCVYKFVECCTETLDDASAVTVEVHHILKLIIEFMQKSYFSNGDMCTIQLILLHSRVMWSYLAYNNWEICNADNLAISHEDYWIEHERLTCEFINKMIAGQDKWDAYKAGKCAARQGAWFAAAFTFRELFNNVQSDACQHWLKSLALFTQSESTIMLPCLQNEGQRLVNWSKIDKIWATGSGVLSKSIEEDPCHVVLWDYHKSYNKAYDDVCSAIDILAAAATTDHTFIFQRWFLNLRAKVLQIVVDILKLINSSASNVENTGNVEWVEGCTNIRFGEPTLDAHSLTPISFRLKRLAQELDLMATSFMDMDLRSYRTCSRLALNCSLLAFSTGFVLYSPDLCSHANTMYWGFGDSRKCSQSMLVQDLVKRLWHVDGEMSTILTQVLTIVEVPTSHFPVSPTMPLYKIGSSEKETLDVCKFALSGFLSMLEEAKGIKDGGGRYKESRTRLQLLSNVLQRWMNMSFQVPKYFFQVRSCVGAELFVFNANTVNPNRISVLPGFHLSLNLCLQLKHVPPGRVAKIYCILASKPSYRTSEHGGESKGKMWQGFQSCDTNDVIDLNEKLWMYVIEGANQSSKKMKKACGGDELVWSCASFVLNERGQGFSTCLLDISAFPVGSYKIKWHSCCIDSKDSCWSLIPLNMGPVFSLGCIYHRFIKIHTHVSQC
;
A
#
# COMPACT_ATOMS: atom_id res chain seq x y z
N MET A 1 10.54 0.15 24.68
CA MET A 1 11.54 0.76 23.77
C MET A 1 12.71 -0.20 23.58
N GLU A 2 13.12 -0.46 22.34
CA GLU A 2 14.30 -1.27 22.05
C GLU A 2 15.60 -0.48 22.31
N LYS A 3 16.64 -1.16 22.81
CA LYS A 3 17.98 -0.58 22.96
C LYS A 3 18.66 -0.47 21.60
N ASN A 4 19.30 0.66 21.33
CA ASN A 4 20.14 0.84 20.15
C ASN A 4 21.54 0.21 20.34
N SER A 5 22.34 0.16 19.27
CA SER A 5 23.68 -0.45 19.33
C SER A 5 24.60 0.26 20.33
N ALA A 6 24.47 1.58 20.47
CA ALA A 6 25.23 2.37 21.44
C ALA A 6 24.94 1.94 22.89
N ALA A 7 23.67 1.72 23.23
CA ALA A 7 23.25 1.28 24.57
C ALA A 7 23.63 -0.18 24.88
N CYS A 8 23.80 -1.02 23.86
CA CYS A 8 24.24 -2.41 24.01
C CYS A 8 25.76 -2.58 23.94
N ALA A 9 26.53 -1.53 23.61
CA ALA A 9 27.95 -1.63 23.29
C ALA A 9 28.80 -2.22 24.43
N MET A 10 28.51 -1.85 25.68
CA MET A 10 29.19 -2.40 26.86
C MET A 10 28.94 -3.91 27.00
N GLU A 11 27.68 -4.32 26.92
CA GLU A 11 27.26 -5.72 27.02
C GLU A 11 27.89 -6.56 25.91
N TRP A 12 27.83 -6.08 24.66
CA TRP A 12 28.46 -6.74 23.52
C TRP A 12 29.97 -6.89 23.66
N SER A 13 30.62 -5.88 24.24
CA SER A 13 32.05 -5.93 24.53
C SER A 13 32.37 -7.03 25.55
N ILE A 14 31.63 -7.08 26.66
CA ILE A 14 31.82 -8.08 27.73
C ILE A 14 31.57 -9.50 27.22
N GLU A 15 30.49 -9.71 26.46
CA GLU A 15 30.17 -11.02 25.87
C GLU A 15 31.25 -11.48 24.89
N LEU A 16 31.77 -10.58 24.06
CA LEU A 16 32.87 -10.91 23.15
C LEU A 16 34.12 -11.36 23.92
N GLU A 17 34.50 -10.65 24.97
CA GLU A 17 35.68 -11.02 25.77
C GLU A 17 35.49 -12.37 26.49
N LYS A 18 34.30 -12.61 27.05
CA LYS A 18 33.96 -13.92 27.65
C LYS A 18 34.01 -15.03 26.61
N GLY A 19 33.48 -14.80 25.42
CA GLY A 19 33.49 -15.75 24.31
C GLY A 19 34.91 -16.07 23.81
N LEU A 20 35.75 -15.04 23.65
CA LEU A 20 37.14 -15.19 23.18
C LEU A 20 38.06 -15.88 24.21
N ARG A 21 37.77 -15.73 25.51
CA ARG A 21 38.53 -16.39 26.60
C ARG A 21 38.02 -17.79 26.96
N SER A 22 36.92 -18.23 26.39
CA SER A 22 36.34 -19.53 26.74
C SER A 22 37.20 -20.66 26.19
N ASN A 23 37.44 -21.67 27.05
CA ASN A 23 38.10 -22.92 26.65
C ASN A 23 37.14 -23.90 25.97
N LYS A 24 35.85 -23.57 25.85
CA LYS A 24 34.87 -24.44 25.17
C LYS A 24 35.10 -24.42 23.65
N PRO A 25 35.18 -25.59 22.99
CA PRO A 25 35.42 -25.65 21.55
C PRO A 25 34.27 -24.97 20.80
N GLY A 26 34.60 -24.14 19.82
CA GLY A 26 33.62 -23.43 18.97
C GLY A 26 33.03 -22.14 19.56
N GLN A 27 33.12 -21.91 20.88
CA GLN A 27 32.50 -20.73 21.51
C GLN A 27 33.12 -19.41 21.06
N ALA A 28 34.44 -19.37 20.83
CA ALA A 28 35.11 -18.19 20.26
C ALA A 28 34.61 -17.88 18.84
N ILE A 29 34.34 -18.90 18.02
CA ILE A 29 33.83 -18.76 16.65
C ILE A 29 32.38 -18.25 16.67
N GLU A 30 31.56 -18.77 17.58
CA GLU A 30 30.19 -18.31 17.77
C GLU A 30 30.16 -16.83 18.20
N ALA A 31 30.99 -16.45 19.18
CA ALA A 31 31.12 -15.07 19.62
C ALA A 31 31.56 -14.13 18.47
N LEU A 32 32.49 -14.59 17.61
CA LEU A 32 32.91 -13.85 16.41
C LEU A 32 31.80 -13.72 15.35
N SER A 33 30.96 -14.74 15.21
CA SER A 33 29.80 -14.70 14.31
C SER A 33 28.75 -13.71 14.83
N GLN A 34 28.44 -13.76 16.13
CA GLN A 34 27.48 -12.87 16.78
C GLN A 34 27.95 -11.42 16.78
N ILE A 35 29.23 -11.14 17.09
CA ILE A 35 29.74 -9.77 17.01
C ILE A 35 29.77 -9.25 15.57
N GLY A 36 30.00 -10.12 14.59
CA GLY A 36 29.97 -9.75 13.17
C GLY A 36 28.61 -9.18 12.73
N SER A 37 27.51 -9.83 13.12
CA SER A 37 26.15 -9.31 12.84
C SER A 37 25.84 -8.02 13.60
N ARG A 38 26.32 -7.90 14.85
CA ARG A 38 26.17 -6.68 15.67
C ARG A 38 26.94 -5.48 15.10
N LEU A 39 28.16 -5.69 14.61
CA LEU A 39 28.94 -4.64 13.93
C LEU A 39 28.27 -4.19 12.63
N GLU A 40 27.73 -5.14 11.87
CA GLU A 40 26.97 -4.83 10.66
C GLU A 40 25.75 -3.96 10.99
N GLN A 41 25.03 -4.28 12.06
CA GLN A 41 23.91 -3.48 12.54
C GLN A 41 24.37 -2.06 12.95
N TRP A 42 25.41 -1.96 13.76
CA TRP A 42 25.89 -0.69 14.29
C TRP A 42 26.44 0.25 13.21
N SER A 43 27.03 -0.30 12.14
CA SER A 43 27.47 0.48 10.98
C SER A 43 26.35 1.18 10.22
N LYS A 44 25.10 0.72 10.36
CA LYS A 44 23.93 1.31 9.69
C LYS A 44 23.22 2.35 10.57
N GLU A 45 23.48 2.35 11.87
CA GLU A 45 22.90 3.32 12.81
C GLU A 45 23.63 4.67 12.76
N PRO A 46 22.89 5.80 12.86
CA PRO A 46 23.48 7.14 12.90
C PRO A 46 24.33 7.34 14.16
N ILE A 47 25.11 8.42 14.19
CA ILE A 47 25.89 8.80 15.37
C ILE A 47 24.93 9.17 16.51
N SER A 48 25.22 8.68 17.72
CA SER A 48 24.45 8.97 18.93
C SER A 48 24.35 10.48 19.19
N THR A 49 23.13 10.98 19.39
CA THR A 49 22.83 12.38 19.74
C THR A 49 22.69 12.55 21.26
N MET A 50 22.66 13.79 21.75
CA MET A 50 22.43 14.06 23.19
C MET A 50 21.10 13.48 23.70
N ALA A 51 20.06 13.50 22.88
CA ALA A 51 18.79 12.85 23.21
C ALA A 51 18.96 11.35 23.47
N ILE A 52 19.75 10.66 22.64
CA ILE A 52 20.06 9.23 22.82
C ILE A 52 20.82 8.99 24.12
N PHE A 53 21.83 9.81 24.41
CA PHE A 53 22.61 9.71 25.64
C PHE A 53 21.71 9.85 26.88
N ASN A 54 20.85 10.88 26.91
CA ASN A 54 19.93 11.11 28.01
C ASN A 54 18.90 9.97 28.17
N ILE A 55 18.34 9.47 27.07
CA ILE A 55 17.28 8.45 27.09
C ILE A 55 17.78 7.10 27.62
N PHE A 56 19.00 6.71 27.25
CA PHE A 56 19.59 5.44 27.69
C PHE A 56 20.51 5.57 28.91
N GLY A 57 20.66 6.78 29.48
CA GLY A 57 21.55 7.04 30.61
C GLY A 57 23.03 6.81 30.28
N LEU A 58 23.42 7.03 29.02
CA LEU A 58 24.78 6.82 28.53
C LEU A 58 25.62 8.09 28.73
N ILE A 59 26.90 7.90 29.03
CA ILE A 59 27.84 9.03 29.11
C ILE A 59 28.25 9.44 27.68
N PRO A 60 28.27 10.74 27.33
CA PRO A 60 28.70 11.19 26.01
C PRO A 60 30.09 10.63 25.64
N GLY A 61 30.16 9.85 24.56
CA GLY A 61 31.40 9.23 24.07
C GLY A 61 31.69 7.82 24.61
N GLU A 62 30.89 7.31 25.54
CA GLU A 62 30.98 5.94 26.06
C GLU A 62 30.82 4.89 24.95
N ASP A 63 29.88 5.11 24.03
CA ASP A 63 29.64 4.26 22.86
C ASP A 63 30.88 4.15 21.96
N ARG A 64 31.61 5.26 21.78
CA ARG A 64 32.88 5.29 21.03
C ARG A 64 33.99 4.53 21.74
N LEU A 65 34.05 4.63 23.07
CA LEU A 65 35.03 3.91 23.88
C LEU A 65 34.83 2.39 23.77
N PHE A 66 33.59 1.92 23.84
CA PHE A 66 33.30 0.49 23.68
C PHE A 66 33.46 0.01 22.22
N ALA A 67 33.11 0.83 21.22
CA ALA A 67 33.41 0.51 19.83
C ALA A 67 34.93 0.27 19.62
N ASN A 68 35.76 1.19 20.12
CA ASN A 68 37.21 1.07 20.06
C ASN A 68 37.70 -0.18 20.81
N THR A 69 37.13 -0.46 21.99
CA THR A 69 37.47 -1.66 22.79
C THR A 69 37.15 -2.96 22.06
N ILE A 70 35.97 -3.07 21.44
CA ILE A 70 35.58 -4.24 20.64
C ILE A 70 36.55 -4.44 19.47
N LEU A 71 36.88 -3.38 18.73
CA LEU A 71 37.81 -3.46 17.61
C LEU A 71 39.22 -3.87 18.05
N LEU A 72 39.71 -3.35 19.19
CA LEU A 72 41.00 -3.74 19.76
C LEU A 72 41.01 -5.22 20.15
N ARG A 73 39.95 -5.71 20.80
CA ARG A 73 39.80 -7.14 21.14
C ARG A 73 39.80 -8.03 19.90
N LEU A 74 39.14 -7.62 18.82
CA LEU A 74 39.17 -8.33 17.55
C LEU A 74 40.56 -8.31 16.92
N ALA A 75 41.29 -7.20 16.98
CA ALA A 75 42.66 -7.10 16.49
C ALA A 75 43.63 -7.96 17.31
N ASP A 76 43.45 -8.04 18.63
CA ASP A 76 44.21 -8.94 19.51
C ASP A 76 43.92 -10.41 19.21
N ALA A 77 42.64 -10.78 19.03
CA ALA A 77 42.25 -12.12 18.60
C ALA A 77 42.80 -12.48 17.21
N PHE A 78 42.87 -11.51 16.29
CA PHE A 78 43.48 -11.70 14.97
C PHE A 78 44.99 -11.94 15.07
N LYS A 79 45.67 -11.23 15.97
CA LYS A 79 47.11 -11.37 16.22
C LYS A 79 47.45 -12.75 16.79
N CYS A 80 46.78 -13.15 17.87
CA CYS A 80 47.12 -14.34 18.64
C CYS A 80 46.38 -15.63 18.20
N GLY A 81 45.28 -15.51 17.46
CA GLY A 81 44.41 -16.64 17.13
C GLY A 81 44.98 -17.62 16.10
N ASP A 82 44.23 -18.68 15.83
CA ASP A 82 44.51 -19.66 14.78
C ASP A 82 43.99 -19.18 13.40
N LYS A 83 44.22 -19.98 12.34
CA LYS A 83 43.76 -19.67 10.98
C LYS A 83 42.24 -19.49 10.90
N GLN A 84 41.49 -20.32 11.63
CA GLN A 84 40.03 -20.28 11.68
C GLN A 84 39.53 -18.96 12.29
N THR A 85 40.08 -18.55 13.43
CA THR A 85 39.78 -17.29 14.12
C THR A 85 40.01 -16.09 13.21
N ARG A 86 41.17 -16.02 12.55
CA ARG A 86 41.49 -14.95 11.58
C ARG A 86 40.51 -14.90 10.43
N PHE A 87 40.12 -16.06 9.90
CA PHE A 87 39.14 -16.14 8.82
C PHE A 87 37.74 -15.69 9.26
N CYS A 88 37.30 -16.05 10.47
CA CYS A 88 36.03 -15.59 11.04
C CYS A 88 35.98 -14.06 11.19
N ILE A 89 37.06 -13.46 11.69
CA ILE A 89 37.19 -11.99 11.80
C ILE A 89 37.14 -11.35 10.41
N LEU A 90 37.89 -11.88 9.43
CA LEU A 90 37.84 -11.40 8.05
C LEU A 90 36.44 -11.51 7.45
N LYS A 91 35.73 -12.63 7.69
CA LYS A 91 34.37 -12.86 7.21
C LYS A 91 33.41 -11.82 7.76
N ALA A 92 33.50 -11.48 9.05
CA ALA A 92 32.67 -10.44 9.67
C ALA A 92 32.84 -9.08 8.96
N PHE A 93 34.08 -8.65 8.72
CA PHE A 93 34.34 -7.36 8.06
C PHE A 93 34.06 -7.37 6.54
N LEU A 94 34.18 -8.52 5.87
CA LEU A 94 33.75 -8.64 4.47
C LEU A 94 32.23 -8.50 4.33
N LEU A 95 31.45 -9.05 5.28
CA LEU A 95 30.00 -8.90 5.32
C LEU A 95 29.59 -7.44 5.60
N GLU A 96 30.25 -6.80 6.57
CA GLU A 96 30.05 -5.38 6.87
C GLU A 96 30.34 -4.50 5.64
N ARG A 97 31.46 -4.74 4.93
CA ARG A 97 31.83 -3.98 3.73
C ARG A 97 30.82 -4.15 2.59
N LYS A 98 30.32 -5.37 2.34
CA LYS A 98 29.38 -5.65 1.24
C LYS A 98 28.09 -4.83 1.33
N LYS A 99 27.68 -4.44 2.53
CA LYS A 99 26.42 -3.74 2.80
C LYS A 99 26.59 -2.21 2.96
N ARG A 100 27.78 -1.67 2.75
CA ARG A 100 28.00 -0.21 2.73
C ARG A 100 27.27 0.43 1.54
N LYS A 101 26.49 1.48 1.80
CA LYS A 101 25.79 2.25 0.74
C LYS A 101 26.82 2.92 -0.17
N LYS A 102 26.77 2.63 -1.47
CA LYS A 102 27.66 3.25 -2.49
C LYS A 102 27.28 4.73 -2.65
N GLY A 103 28.28 5.63 -2.68
CA GLY A 103 28.09 7.04 -3.05
C GLY A 103 27.87 8.04 -1.91
N LYS A 104 27.88 7.61 -0.63
CA LYS A 104 27.91 8.52 0.54
C LYS A 104 29.17 8.26 1.36
N GLN A 105 29.71 9.30 2.01
CA GLN A 105 30.85 9.17 2.91
C GLN A 105 30.52 8.13 4.01
N TYR A 106 31.40 7.15 4.18
CA TYR A 106 31.19 6.07 5.14
C TYR A 106 31.21 6.63 6.58
N ASN A 107 30.09 6.47 7.28
CA ASN A 107 29.90 6.91 8.68
C ASN A 107 29.63 5.73 9.63
N GLY A 108 30.05 4.52 9.25
CA GLY A 108 29.86 3.29 10.02
C GLY A 108 30.85 3.11 11.17
N ILE A 109 30.97 1.88 11.68
CA ILE A 109 31.77 1.57 12.87
C ILE A 109 33.27 1.85 12.71
N LEU A 110 33.80 1.73 11.48
CA LEU A 110 35.20 2.01 11.15
C LEU A 110 35.45 3.47 10.74
N ALA A 111 34.47 4.37 10.87
CA ALA A 111 34.70 5.77 10.60
C ALA A 111 35.71 6.34 11.61
N LYS A 112 36.70 7.11 11.15
CA LYS A 112 37.75 7.69 12.02
C LYS A 112 37.21 8.44 13.24
N LYS A 113 36.04 9.09 13.11
CA LYS A 113 35.36 9.79 14.21
C LYS A 113 34.92 8.86 15.36
N ARG A 114 34.74 7.56 15.12
CA ARG A 114 34.36 6.54 16.11
C ARG A 114 35.55 5.73 16.63
N VAL A 115 36.65 5.66 15.88
CA VAL A 115 37.82 4.83 16.19
C VAL A 115 39.07 5.70 16.36
N PRO A 116 39.31 6.26 17.55
CA PRO A 116 40.46 7.14 17.79
C PRO A 116 41.79 6.37 17.74
N ASN A 117 41.82 5.11 18.18
CA ASN A 117 43.05 4.33 18.36
C ASN A 117 43.36 3.40 17.16
N TYR A 118 43.06 3.86 15.95
CA TYR A 118 43.15 3.04 14.73
C TYR A 118 44.58 2.64 14.38
N VAL A 119 45.60 3.43 14.74
CA VAL A 119 47.01 3.11 14.49
C VAL A 119 47.41 1.78 15.14
N GLU A 120 46.95 1.54 16.36
CA GLU A 120 47.28 0.30 17.08
C GLU A 120 46.51 -0.92 16.51
N LEU A 121 45.33 -0.72 15.92
CA LEU A 121 44.63 -1.77 15.15
C LEU A 121 45.48 -2.20 13.95
N LEU A 122 45.97 -1.24 13.19
CA LEU A 122 46.78 -1.47 12.00
C LEU A 122 48.10 -2.16 12.34
N LYS A 123 48.76 -1.74 13.44
CA LYS A 123 49.99 -2.35 13.93
C LYS A 123 49.83 -3.83 14.25
N ARG A 124 48.73 -4.23 14.89
CA ARG A 124 48.44 -5.64 15.21
C ARG A 124 48.25 -6.51 13.97
N VAL A 125 47.56 -6.00 12.95
CA VAL A 125 47.40 -6.71 11.68
C VAL A 125 48.72 -6.80 10.92
N LYS A 126 49.52 -5.73 10.94
CA LYS A 126 50.86 -5.71 10.33
C LYS A 126 51.80 -6.78 10.92
N ILE A 127 51.77 -6.98 12.23
CA ILE A 127 52.58 -8.05 12.89
C ILE A 127 52.26 -9.44 12.31
N VAL A 128 51.00 -9.72 11.99
CA VAL A 128 50.58 -10.99 11.39
C VAL A 128 51.04 -11.09 9.94
N TYR A 129 51.03 -9.98 9.20
CA TYR A 129 51.57 -9.93 7.85
C TYR A 129 53.09 -10.16 7.81
N ASP A 130 53.85 -9.44 8.65
CA ASP A 130 55.32 -9.47 8.66
C ASP A 130 55.87 -10.85 9.06
N LYS A 131 55.21 -11.53 10.01
CA LYS A 131 55.61 -12.86 10.51
C LYS A 131 54.93 -14.02 9.80
N GLY A 132 53.97 -13.74 8.93
CA GLY A 132 53.08 -14.75 8.36
C GLY A 132 53.61 -15.42 7.09
N ASP A 133 53.11 -16.62 6.82
CA ASP A 133 53.24 -17.26 5.51
C ASP A 133 52.32 -16.57 4.48
N SER A 134 52.28 -17.07 3.25
CA SER A 134 51.45 -16.47 2.20
C SER A 134 49.96 -16.45 2.53
N ASP A 135 49.46 -17.42 3.31
CA ASP A 135 48.04 -17.46 3.69
C ASP A 135 47.73 -16.36 4.70
N TYR A 136 48.57 -16.20 5.72
CA TYR A 136 48.42 -15.14 6.72
C TYR A 136 48.62 -13.75 6.12
N LYS A 137 49.56 -13.58 5.19
CA LYS A 137 49.72 -12.33 4.41
C LYS A 137 48.46 -12.01 3.60
N SER A 138 47.91 -13.00 2.90
CA SER A 138 46.68 -12.87 2.12
C SER A 138 45.47 -12.47 2.99
N ILE A 139 45.28 -13.12 4.14
CA ILE A 139 44.19 -12.79 5.08
C ILE A 139 44.38 -11.37 5.65
N SER A 140 45.60 -11.00 6.03
CA SER A 140 45.93 -9.68 6.59
C SER A 140 45.67 -8.56 5.58
N LEU A 141 46.11 -8.73 4.33
CA LEU A 141 45.83 -7.79 3.25
C LEU A 141 44.32 -7.61 3.06
N ARG A 142 43.55 -8.70 2.94
CA ARG A 142 42.09 -8.59 2.78
C ARG A 142 41.40 -7.89 3.95
N LEU A 143 41.87 -8.09 5.18
CA LEU A 143 41.35 -7.39 6.36
C LEU A 143 41.64 -5.89 6.27
N LEU A 144 42.86 -5.50 5.91
CA LEU A 144 43.22 -4.09 5.66
C LEU A 144 42.39 -3.48 4.53
N GLY A 145 42.06 -4.27 3.50
CA GLY A 145 41.11 -3.87 2.47
C GLY A 145 39.73 -3.58 3.04
N CYS A 146 39.24 -4.36 4.01
CA CYS A 146 37.98 -4.06 4.70
C CYS A 146 38.07 -2.82 5.60
N TRP A 147 39.27 -2.52 6.13
CA TRP A 147 39.57 -1.36 6.98
C TRP A 147 40.10 -0.15 6.20
N SER A 148 39.78 -0.06 4.90
CA SER A 148 40.32 0.99 4.02
C SER A 148 40.11 2.41 4.56
N ASP A 149 38.99 2.71 5.23
CA ASP A 149 38.70 4.05 5.79
C ASP A 149 39.66 4.53 6.88
N ILE A 150 40.32 3.60 7.57
CA ILE A 150 41.34 3.92 8.59
C ILE A 150 42.77 3.60 8.11
N ALA A 151 42.91 2.68 7.16
CA ALA A 151 44.19 2.20 6.68
C ALA A 151 44.74 2.99 5.48
N SER A 152 43.88 3.67 4.71
CA SER A 152 44.25 4.34 3.46
C SER A 152 45.37 5.36 3.62
N ASP A 153 45.55 5.96 4.79
CA ASP A 153 46.48 7.08 4.98
C ASP A 153 47.83 6.65 5.53
N SER A 154 48.00 5.37 5.88
CA SER A 154 49.27 4.85 6.36
C SER A 154 50.22 4.58 5.18
N ALA A 155 51.29 5.38 5.08
CA ALA A 155 52.32 5.22 4.06
C ALA A 155 52.98 3.82 4.12
N GLU A 156 53.20 3.29 5.32
CA GLU A 156 53.75 1.94 5.51
C GLU A 156 52.86 0.87 4.91
N ILE A 157 51.54 0.97 5.12
CA ILE A 157 50.58 0.00 4.58
C ILE A 157 50.44 0.15 3.06
N ARG A 158 50.44 1.39 2.55
CA ARG A 158 50.45 1.64 1.09
C ARG A 158 51.66 0.97 0.42
N HIS A 159 52.85 1.16 0.97
CA HIS A 159 54.07 0.52 0.47
C HIS A 159 53.98 -1.00 0.56
N MET A 160 53.49 -1.52 1.69
CA MET A 160 53.29 -2.95 1.89
C MET A 160 52.38 -3.55 0.80
N ILE A 161 51.21 -2.95 0.54
CA ILE A 161 50.28 -3.38 -0.51
C ILE A 161 50.97 -3.41 -1.88
N LEU A 162 51.65 -2.32 -2.26
CA LEU A 162 52.33 -2.23 -3.56
C LEU A 162 53.45 -3.26 -3.69
N SER A 163 54.22 -3.50 -2.63
CA SER A 163 55.28 -4.52 -2.62
C SER A 163 54.74 -5.94 -2.81
N SER A 164 53.58 -6.27 -2.21
CA SER A 164 52.93 -7.58 -2.35
C SER A 164 52.44 -7.87 -3.77
N LEU A 165 52.26 -6.86 -4.64
CA LEU A 165 51.87 -7.06 -6.04
C LEU A 165 52.98 -7.74 -6.86
N GLY A 166 54.23 -7.62 -6.43
CA GLY A 166 55.39 -8.30 -7.02
C GLY A 166 55.67 -9.70 -6.46
N SER A 167 54.83 -10.24 -5.57
CA SER A 167 55.03 -11.56 -4.96
C SER A 167 54.85 -12.70 -5.96
N CYS A 168 55.60 -13.79 -5.78
CA CYS A 168 55.44 -15.02 -6.54
C CYS A 168 54.14 -15.78 -6.19
N ASN A 169 53.50 -15.48 -5.06
CA ASN A 169 52.29 -16.18 -4.64
C ASN A 169 51.01 -15.52 -5.17
N VAL A 170 50.25 -16.27 -5.98
CA VAL A 170 49.01 -15.81 -6.60
C VAL A 170 47.95 -15.39 -5.57
N THR A 171 47.88 -16.03 -4.40
CA THR A 171 46.89 -15.71 -3.36
C THR A 171 47.16 -14.36 -2.69
N GLU A 172 48.43 -14.07 -2.43
CA GLU A 172 48.93 -12.80 -1.88
C GLU A 172 48.70 -11.67 -2.88
N VAL A 173 49.08 -11.87 -4.15
CA VAL A 173 48.85 -10.88 -5.23
C VAL A 173 47.36 -10.56 -5.38
N LYS A 174 46.48 -11.57 -5.37
CA LYS A 174 45.01 -11.37 -5.43
C LYS A 174 44.48 -10.59 -4.22
N ALA A 175 45.00 -10.86 -3.02
CA ALA A 175 44.63 -10.13 -1.82
C ALA A 175 45.12 -8.67 -1.86
N SER A 176 46.33 -8.44 -2.39
CA SER A 176 46.86 -7.09 -2.59
C SER A 176 46.03 -6.31 -3.62
N LEU A 177 45.71 -6.90 -4.78
CA LEU A 177 44.84 -6.28 -5.80
C LEU A 177 43.47 -5.89 -5.24
N PHE A 178 42.86 -6.74 -4.40
CA PHE A 178 41.63 -6.41 -3.70
C PHE A 178 41.81 -5.19 -2.80
N THR A 179 42.87 -5.17 -1.98
CA THR A 179 43.16 -4.11 -1.01
C THR A 179 43.48 -2.79 -1.69
N ALA A 180 44.32 -2.82 -2.72
CA ALA A 180 44.65 -1.67 -3.54
C ALA A 180 43.41 -1.09 -4.24
N GLY A 181 42.53 -1.95 -4.76
CA GLY A 181 41.23 -1.54 -5.29
C GLY A 181 40.33 -0.88 -4.23
N CYS A 182 40.37 -1.33 -2.98
CA CYS A 182 39.64 -0.70 -1.89
C CYS A 182 40.21 0.69 -1.53
N PHE A 183 41.53 0.85 -1.55
CA PHE A 183 42.19 2.14 -1.25
C PHE A 183 41.99 3.14 -2.39
N SER A 184 41.96 2.66 -3.63
CA SER A 184 41.70 3.48 -4.81
C SER A 184 40.30 4.09 -4.83
N GLU A 185 39.35 3.54 -4.06
CA GLU A 185 38.03 4.16 -3.87
C GLU A 185 38.06 5.35 -2.89
N LEU A 186 39.17 5.58 -2.18
CA LEU A 186 39.30 6.59 -1.11
C LEU A 186 40.43 7.61 -1.34
N SER A 187 41.49 7.24 -2.05
CA SER A 187 42.71 8.05 -2.23
C SER A 187 43.09 8.16 -3.70
N GLU A 188 43.04 9.37 -4.25
CA GLU A 188 43.27 9.62 -5.68
C GLU A 188 44.72 9.38 -6.11
N ASP A 189 45.67 9.90 -5.35
CA ASP A 189 47.12 9.74 -5.55
C ASP A 189 47.53 8.26 -5.64
N PHE A 190 47.06 7.46 -4.68
CA PHE A 190 47.28 6.02 -4.65
C PHE A 190 46.64 5.33 -5.85
N ALA A 191 45.45 5.76 -6.26
CA ALA A 191 44.74 5.17 -7.39
C ALA A 191 45.47 5.41 -8.73
N TYR A 192 46.12 6.57 -8.92
CA TYR A 192 46.97 6.83 -10.09
C TYR A 192 48.18 5.90 -10.12
N VAL A 193 48.90 5.79 -9.00
CA VAL A 193 50.04 4.86 -8.88
C VAL A 193 49.59 3.42 -9.15
N PHE A 194 48.46 3.03 -8.57
CA PHE A 194 47.92 1.69 -8.75
C PHE A 194 47.49 1.41 -10.20
N LEU A 195 46.92 2.39 -10.91
CA LEU A 195 46.60 2.26 -12.33
C LEU A 195 47.87 1.99 -13.16
N GLU A 196 48.97 2.71 -12.92
CA GLU A 196 50.23 2.46 -13.62
C GLU A 196 50.80 1.06 -13.32
N VAL A 197 50.74 0.62 -12.07
CA VAL A 197 51.14 -0.74 -11.70
C VAL A 197 50.26 -1.78 -12.40
N LEU A 198 48.95 -1.57 -12.46
CA LEU A 198 48.04 -2.47 -13.18
C LEU A 198 48.38 -2.55 -14.67
N ILE A 199 48.69 -1.43 -15.32
CA ILE A 199 49.07 -1.39 -16.74
C ILE A 199 50.34 -2.22 -16.96
N ASN A 200 51.37 -2.02 -16.13
CA ASN A 200 52.64 -2.75 -16.22
C ASN A 200 52.48 -4.25 -15.98
N MET A 201 51.62 -4.64 -15.02
CA MET A 201 51.30 -6.06 -14.80
C MET A 201 50.55 -6.66 -15.99
N MET A 202 49.64 -5.91 -16.62
CA MET A 202 48.83 -6.42 -17.74
C MET A 202 49.62 -6.60 -19.03
N THR A 203 50.60 -5.72 -19.29
CA THR A 203 51.45 -5.78 -20.49
C THR A 203 52.54 -6.84 -20.41
N SER A 204 52.86 -7.33 -19.20
CA SER A 204 53.85 -8.40 -19.02
C SER A 204 53.37 -9.76 -19.53
N SER A 205 54.19 -10.41 -20.36
CA SER A 205 53.94 -11.73 -20.91
C SER A 205 54.10 -12.87 -19.88
N LYS A 206 54.81 -12.62 -18.77
CA LYS A 206 55.16 -13.64 -17.76
C LYS A 206 54.05 -13.93 -16.73
N LEU A 207 52.97 -13.13 -16.71
CA LEU A 207 51.91 -13.22 -15.71
C LEU A 207 50.83 -14.25 -16.06
N SER A 208 50.42 -15.06 -15.08
CA SER A 208 49.37 -16.05 -15.28
C SER A 208 48.02 -15.41 -15.61
N ILE A 209 47.19 -16.10 -16.40
CA ILE A 209 45.84 -15.65 -16.77
C ILE A 209 44.98 -15.34 -15.53
N THR A 210 45.17 -16.08 -14.43
CA THR A 210 44.41 -15.88 -13.19
C THR A 210 44.73 -14.55 -12.50
N VAL A 211 45.96 -14.05 -12.63
CA VAL A 211 46.36 -12.73 -12.12
C VAL A 211 45.90 -11.64 -13.07
N LYS A 212 46.03 -11.82 -14.39
CA LYS A 212 45.48 -10.88 -15.39
C LYS A 212 43.98 -10.65 -15.20
N ARG A 213 43.20 -11.71 -14.95
CA ARG A 213 41.77 -11.59 -14.60
C ARG A 213 41.53 -10.84 -13.29
N ALA A 214 42.38 -11.03 -12.28
CA ALA A 214 42.27 -10.29 -11.03
C ALA A 214 42.59 -8.79 -11.21
N CYS A 215 43.60 -8.47 -12.02
CA CYS A 215 43.91 -7.10 -12.41
C CYS A 215 42.73 -6.47 -13.19
N ALA A 216 42.08 -7.22 -14.08
CA ALA A 216 40.92 -6.72 -14.84
C ALA A 216 39.78 -6.32 -13.90
N LYS A 217 39.47 -7.16 -12.91
CA LYS A 217 38.48 -6.85 -11.84
C LYS A 217 38.79 -5.57 -11.07
N ALA A 218 40.07 -5.22 -10.91
CA ALA A 218 40.49 -4.04 -10.18
C ALA A 218 40.12 -2.73 -10.91
N PHE A 219 40.01 -2.72 -12.24
CA PHE A 219 39.62 -1.52 -13.01
C PHE A 219 38.25 -0.96 -12.59
N ALA A 220 37.31 -1.82 -12.20
CA ALA A 220 35.99 -1.37 -11.73
C ALA A 220 36.04 -0.47 -10.48
N LYS A 221 37.18 -0.44 -9.78
CA LYS A 221 37.42 0.32 -8.56
C LYS A 221 38.06 1.68 -8.79
N LEU A 222 38.59 1.96 -9.98
CA LEU A 222 39.29 3.20 -10.34
C LEU A 222 38.32 4.33 -10.73
N GLY A 223 37.24 4.49 -9.96
CA GLY A 223 36.17 5.46 -10.22
C GLY A 223 36.11 6.59 -9.21
N TYR A 224 37.25 6.96 -8.61
CA TYR A 224 37.33 8.00 -7.57
C TYR A 224 36.97 9.39 -8.14
N SER A 225 37.66 9.80 -9.20
CA SER A 225 37.43 11.03 -9.94
C SER A 225 37.10 10.73 -11.40
N LEU A 226 36.44 11.66 -12.07
CA LEU A 226 36.10 11.52 -13.49
C LEU A 226 37.35 11.38 -14.36
N THR A 227 38.39 12.16 -14.10
CA THR A 227 39.68 12.14 -14.83
C THR A 227 40.37 10.78 -14.74
N LEU A 228 40.46 10.22 -13.52
CA LEU A 228 41.00 8.89 -13.29
C LEU A 228 40.13 7.82 -13.97
N ALA A 229 38.81 7.89 -13.81
CA ALA A 229 37.88 6.93 -14.43
C ALA A 229 38.01 6.93 -15.95
N THR A 230 38.10 8.10 -16.59
CA THR A 230 38.31 8.23 -18.04
C THR A 230 39.67 7.67 -18.46
N ARG A 231 40.75 7.93 -17.72
CA ARG A 231 42.07 7.36 -18.02
C ARG A 231 42.05 5.83 -17.90
N ALA A 232 41.55 5.30 -16.79
CA ALA A 232 41.43 3.86 -16.56
C ALA A 232 40.54 3.20 -17.63
N TYR A 233 39.43 3.84 -18.00
CA TYR A 233 38.53 3.38 -19.05
C TYR A 233 39.21 3.33 -20.42
N LYS A 234 39.84 4.42 -20.87
CA LYS A 234 40.55 4.49 -22.16
C LYS A 234 41.67 3.46 -22.24
N THR A 235 42.42 3.27 -21.16
CA THR A 235 43.47 2.26 -21.11
C THR A 235 42.91 0.84 -21.15
N GLY A 236 41.88 0.54 -20.36
CA GLY A 236 41.22 -0.76 -20.38
C GLY A 236 40.60 -1.08 -21.75
N ARG A 237 39.98 -0.10 -22.41
CA ARG A 237 39.46 -0.22 -23.79
C ARG A 237 40.56 -0.60 -24.77
N LYS A 238 41.72 0.07 -24.72
CA LYS A 238 42.89 -0.29 -25.56
C LYS A 238 43.36 -1.72 -25.29
N LEU A 239 43.40 -2.15 -24.02
CA LEU A 239 43.78 -3.52 -23.66
C LEU A 239 42.79 -4.58 -24.18
N VAL A 240 41.49 -4.27 -24.23
CA VAL A 240 40.48 -5.16 -24.83
C VAL A 240 40.71 -5.29 -26.33
N LEU A 241 40.85 -4.17 -27.04
CA LEU A 241 41.01 -4.15 -28.50
C LEU A 241 42.30 -4.82 -28.98
N ASN A 242 43.36 -4.81 -28.16
CA ASN A 242 44.67 -5.36 -28.50
C ASN A 242 44.86 -6.82 -28.03
N SER A 243 43.87 -7.43 -27.37
CA SER A 243 44.01 -8.76 -26.77
C SER A 243 43.30 -9.83 -27.59
N SER A 244 43.94 -10.98 -27.79
CA SER A 244 43.32 -12.19 -28.35
C SER A 244 42.75 -13.14 -27.28
N GLN A 245 42.98 -12.87 -25.98
CA GLN A 245 42.53 -13.74 -24.89
C GLN A 245 41.08 -13.46 -24.48
N GLU A 246 40.17 -14.39 -24.84
CA GLU A 246 38.73 -14.25 -24.61
C GLU A 246 38.34 -14.13 -23.13
N GLU A 247 38.86 -15.01 -22.26
CA GLU A 247 38.56 -14.97 -20.82
C GLU A 247 38.94 -13.63 -20.16
N PHE A 248 40.00 -13.01 -20.66
CA PHE A 248 40.45 -11.70 -20.18
C PHE A 248 39.51 -10.59 -20.68
N MET A 249 39.18 -10.60 -21.98
CA MET A 249 38.25 -9.62 -22.57
C MET A 249 36.91 -9.63 -21.83
N VAL A 250 36.35 -10.81 -21.55
CA VAL A 250 35.10 -10.99 -20.82
C VAL A 250 35.14 -10.32 -19.44
N GLU A 251 36.19 -10.54 -18.64
CA GLU A 251 36.32 -9.95 -17.31
C GLU A 251 36.59 -8.43 -17.35
N MET A 252 37.33 -7.97 -18.36
CA MET A 252 37.61 -6.54 -18.56
C MET A 252 36.35 -5.79 -18.98
N LEU A 253 35.55 -6.33 -19.91
CA LEU A 253 34.27 -5.73 -20.34
C LEU A 253 33.30 -5.56 -19.18
N LYS A 254 33.20 -6.56 -18.30
CA LYS A 254 32.41 -6.47 -17.07
C LYS A 254 32.90 -5.34 -16.15
N SER A 255 34.21 -5.20 -16.04
CA SER A 255 34.84 -4.20 -15.16
C SER A 255 34.71 -2.77 -15.71
N LEU A 256 34.90 -2.60 -17.02
CA LEU A 256 34.69 -1.35 -17.74
C LEU A 256 33.22 -0.92 -17.70
N SER A 257 32.27 -1.84 -17.89
CA SER A 257 30.85 -1.53 -17.80
C SER A 257 30.45 -1.07 -16.40
N LYS A 258 31.02 -1.68 -15.35
CA LYS A 258 30.82 -1.26 -13.95
C LYS A 258 31.50 0.07 -13.61
N LEU A 259 32.61 0.40 -14.28
CA LEU A 259 33.25 1.70 -14.15
C LEU A 259 32.43 2.77 -14.86
N ALA A 260 32.00 2.49 -16.10
CA ALA A 260 31.18 3.37 -16.92
C ALA A 260 29.83 3.67 -16.26
N SER A 261 29.21 2.70 -15.59
CA SER A 261 27.95 2.92 -14.85
C SER A 261 28.04 3.96 -13.72
N LYS A 262 29.23 4.45 -13.36
CA LYS A 262 29.43 5.51 -12.37
C LYS A 262 29.43 6.92 -12.98
N SER A 263 29.53 7.04 -14.30
CA SER A 263 29.65 8.32 -15.00
C SER A 263 28.91 8.30 -16.33
N VAL A 264 27.96 9.22 -16.50
CA VAL A 264 27.16 9.34 -17.74
C VAL A 264 28.02 9.49 -18.99
N LEU A 265 29.16 10.19 -18.89
CA LEU A 265 30.07 10.41 -20.02
C LEU A 265 30.68 9.11 -20.56
N LEU A 266 31.00 8.16 -19.68
CA LEU A 266 31.61 6.89 -20.05
C LEU A 266 30.59 5.87 -20.56
N ILE A 267 29.31 6.05 -20.25
CA ILE A 267 28.23 5.16 -20.70
C ILE A 267 28.15 5.17 -22.23
N SER A 268 28.21 6.35 -22.85
CA SER A 268 28.15 6.46 -24.33
C SER A 268 29.31 5.73 -24.99
N GLU A 269 30.55 5.98 -24.55
CA GLU A 269 31.74 5.31 -25.09
C GLU A 269 31.71 3.79 -24.87
N GLN A 270 31.14 3.33 -23.75
CA GLN A 270 31.03 1.90 -23.45
C GLN A 270 29.96 1.23 -24.29
N VAL A 271 28.83 1.89 -24.51
CA VAL A 271 27.80 1.38 -25.43
C VAL A 271 28.38 1.25 -26.83
N GLU A 272 29.09 2.25 -27.35
CA GLU A 272 29.75 2.16 -28.66
C GLU A 272 30.74 0.98 -28.78
N LEU A 273 31.55 0.75 -27.73
CA LEU A 273 32.45 -0.39 -27.69
C LEU A 273 31.67 -1.71 -27.73
N LEU A 274 30.64 -1.85 -26.89
CA LEU A 274 29.82 -3.07 -26.82
C LEU A 274 29.08 -3.33 -28.14
N LEU A 275 28.58 -2.27 -28.79
CA LEU A 275 27.96 -2.34 -30.11
C LEU A 275 28.96 -2.86 -31.15
N SER A 276 30.17 -2.29 -31.20
CA SER A 276 31.20 -2.72 -32.15
C SER A 276 31.56 -4.21 -32.02
N LEU A 277 31.57 -4.75 -30.79
CA LEU A 277 31.86 -6.16 -30.54
C LEU A 277 30.72 -7.08 -30.99
N ILE A 278 29.49 -6.59 -31.00
CA ILE A 278 28.30 -7.36 -31.42
C ILE A 278 28.12 -7.30 -32.95
N THR A 279 28.46 -6.19 -33.59
CA THR A 279 28.33 -6.02 -35.04
C THR A 279 29.47 -6.66 -35.83
N HIS A 280 30.70 -6.71 -35.30
CA HIS A 280 31.89 -7.13 -36.07
C HIS A 280 32.34 -8.60 -35.86
N ASN A 281 31.42 -9.57 -35.77
CA ASN A 281 31.76 -11.01 -35.69
C ASN A 281 32.86 -11.37 -34.67
N SER A 282 32.79 -10.82 -33.44
CA SER A 282 33.72 -11.21 -32.36
C SER A 282 33.42 -12.64 -31.86
N ALA A 283 34.34 -13.23 -31.08
CA ALA A 283 34.12 -14.58 -30.52
C ALA A 283 32.84 -14.66 -29.67
N LEU A 284 32.13 -15.80 -29.75
CA LEU A 284 30.85 -16.06 -29.07
C LEU A 284 30.82 -15.67 -27.57
N PRO A 285 31.85 -15.96 -26.74
CA PRO A 285 31.86 -15.57 -25.33
C PRO A 285 31.94 -14.06 -25.12
N VAL A 286 32.62 -13.35 -26.03
CA VAL A 286 32.77 -11.88 -26.00
C VAL A 286 31.46 -11.22 -26.41
N GLN A 287 30.81 -11.70 -27.48
CA GLN A 287 29.47 -11.23 -27.89
C GLN A 287 28.44 -11.42 -26.78
N THR A 288 28.41 -12.61 -26.17
CA THR A 288 27.48 -12.91 -25.06
C THR A 288 27.74 -11.98 -23.88
N MET A 289 28.99 -11.79 -23.47
CA MET A 289 29.32 -10.85 -22.41
C MET A 289 28.99 -9.39 -22.78
N ALA A 290 29.10 -9.01 -24.05
CA ALA A 290 28.76 -7.68 -24.50
C ALA A 290 27.25 -7.40 -24.37
N ILE A 291 26.41 -8.37 -24.76
CA ILE A 291 24.95 -8.33 -24.54
C ILE A 291 24.65 -8.23 -23.04
N HIS A 292 25.29 -9.07 -22.21
CA HIS A 292 25.12 -9.04 -20.76
C HIS A 292 25.53 -7.69 -20.14
N CYS A 293 26.62 -7.09 -20.62
CA CYS A 293 27.08 -5.76 -20.17
C CYS A 293 26.10 -4.65 -20.58
N MET A 294 25.51 -4.72 -21.77
CA MET A 294 24.46 -3.77 -22.16
C MET A 294 23.21 -3.92 -21.31
N LEU A 295 22.78 -5.16 -21.03
CA LEU A 295 21.67 -5.43 -20.10
C LEU A 295 21.93 -4.87 -18.71
N PHE A 296 23.16 -4.95 -18.22
CA PHE A 296 23.59 -4.36 -16.95
C PHE A 296 23.51 -2.83 -16.97
N LEU A 297 23.97 -2.18 -18.04
CA LEU A 297 23.91 -0.72 -18.18
C LEU A 297 22.48 -0.21 -18.29
N LEU A 298 21.60 -0.92 -19.01
CA LEU A 298 20.16 -0.59 -19.11
C LEU A 298 19.42 -0.83 -17.79
N GLY A 299 19.79 -1.86 -17.02
CA GLY A 299 19.21 -2.15 -15.70
C GLY A 299 19.44 -1.06 -14.65
N GLY A 300 20.35 -0.12 -14.89
CA GLY A 300 20.60 1.03 -14.02
C GLY A 300 19.57 2.17 -14.13
N GLY A 301 18.61 2.10 -15.05
CA GLY A 301 17.51 3.07 -15.19
C GLY A 301 17.89 4.45 -15.77
N VAL A 302 19.19 4.71 -16.04
CA VAL A 302 19.72 6.03 -16.42
C VAL A 302 20.11 6.11 -17.92
N CYS A 303 20.19 4.99 -18.63
CA CYS A 303 20.75 4.96 -19.99
C CYS A 303 19.65 5.00 -21.07
N ARG A 304 19.42 6.17 -21.67
CA ARG A 304 18.79 6.29 -23.00
C ARG A 304 19.91 6.59 -23.99
N PHE A 305 20.29 5.63 -24.82
CA PHE A 305 21.23 5.86 -25.92
C PHE A 305 20.48 5.76 -27.25
N PRO A 306 20.88 6.52 -28.28
CA PRO A 306 20.27 6.44 -29.61
C PRO A 306 20.50 5.04 -30.19
N ILE A 307 19.41 4.33 -30.42
CA ILE A 307 19.42 2.98 -30.98
C ILE A 307 19.40 3.13 -32.49
N LYS A 308 20.51 2.76 -33.14
CA LYS A 308 20.61 2.72 -34.60
C LYS A 308 19.90 1.47 -35.14
N GLU A 309 19.32 1.57 -36.32
CA GLU A 309 18.69 0.46 -37.04
C GLU A 309 19.63 -0.74 -37.24
N SER A 310 20.88 -0.49 -37.62
CA SER A 310 21.90 -1.53 -37.81
C SER A 310 22.15 -2.38 -36.55
N PHE A 311 21.93 -1.80 -35.36
CA PHE A 311 22.03 -2.53 -34.11
C PHE A 311 20.81 -3.41 -33.85
N LEU A 312 19.60 -2.91 -34.13
CA LEU A 312 18.38 -3.73 -34.05
C LEU A 312 18.46 -4.91 -35.02
N SER A 313 18.86 -4.66 -36.27
CA SER A 313 19.04 -5.68 -37.30
C SER A 313 20.01 -6.78 -36.84
N GLN A 314 21.15 -6.42 -36.25
CA GLN A 314 22.10 -7.40 -35.70
C GLN A 314 21.54 -8.18 -34.50
N LEU A 315 20.77 -7.55 -33.61
CA LEU A 315 20.13 -8.25 -32.49
C LEU A 315 19.06 -9.25 -32.99
N PHE A 316 18.25 -8.87 -33.98
CA PHE A 316 17.29 -9.78 -34.61
C PHE A 316 18.00 -10.91 -35.37
N HIS A 317 19.13 -10.65 -36.02
CA HIS A 317 19.96 -11.70 -36.62
C HIS A 317 20.50 -12.68 -35.56
N VAL A 318 20.93 -12.19 -34.41
CA VAL A 318 21.36 -13.03 -33.27
C VAL A 318 20.23 -13.95 -32.78
N LEU A 319 18.96 -13.55 -32.88
CA LEU A 319 17.81 -14.39 -32.52
C LEU A 319 17.58 -15.56 -33.49
N ASN A 320 17.91 -15.37 -34.76
CA ASN A 320 17.75 -16.35 -35.83
C ASN A 320 18.97 -17.27 -36.00
N ASN A 321 20.11 -16.90 -35.40
CA ASN A 321 21.33 -17.70 -35.51
C ASN A 321 21.25 -18.99 -34.68
N THR A 322 21.17 -20.14 -35.36
CA THR A 322 21.07 -21.48 -34.77
C THR A 322 22.33 -21.93 -34.04
N ASP A 323 23.48 -21.32 -34.33
CA ASP A 323 24.77 -21.69 -33.73
C ASP A 323 24.97 -21.08 -32.33
N LEU A 324 24.13 -20.13 -31.93
CA LEU A 324 24.18 -19.52 -30.60
C LEU A 324 23.47 -20.37 -29.54
N SER A 325 24.02 -20.34 -28.32
CA SER A 325 23.33 -20.93 -27.17
C SER A 325 21.95 -20.30 -26.97
N ILE A 326 20.97 -21.12 -26.56
CA ILE A 326 19.62 -20.68 -26.20
C ILE A 326 19.65 -19.55 -25.15
N VAL A 327 20.64 -19.59 -24.24
CA VAL A 327 20.85 -18.57 -23.21
C VAL A 327 21.15 -17.21 -23.85
N SER A 328 22.03 -17.18 -24.84
CA SER A 328 22.40 -15.96 -25.57
C SER A 328 21.21 -15.39 -26.37
N GLN A 329 20.41 -16.25 -27.00
CA GLN A 329 19.17 -15.82 -27.69
C GLN A 329 18.15 -15.23 -26.70
N CYS A 330 18.00 -15.83 -25.51
CA CYS A 330 17.13 -15.28 -24.46
C CYS A 330 17.66 -13.95 -23.91
N GLU A 331 18.99 -13.79 -23.76
CA GLU A 331 19.59 -12.51 -23.36
C GLU A 331 19.36 -11.42 -24.42
N ALA A 332 19.45 -11.76 -25.71
CA ALA A 332 19.11 -10.84 -26.80
C ALA A 332 17.62 -10.44 -26.77
N LEU A 333 16.69 -11.39 -26.57
CA LEU A 333 15.26 -11.07 -26.39
C LEU A 333 15.02 -10.15 -25.19
N ARG A 334 15.66 -10.41 -24.05
CA ARG A 334 15.54 -9.54 -22.86
C ARG A 334 16.08 -8.14 -23.13
N LEU A 335 17.12 -8.03 -23.94
CA LEU A 335 17.70 -6.75 -24.32
C LEU A 335 16.74 -5.96 -25.21
N LEU A 336 16.20 -6.61 -26.25
CA LEU A 336 15.17 -6.04 -27.11
C LEU A 336 13.94 -5.62 -26.30
N LEU A 337 13.45 -6.47 -25.42
CA LEU A 337 12.31 -6.17 -24.54
C LEU A 337 12.56 -4.89 -23.72
N LYS A 338 13.73 -4.77 -23.08
CA LYS A 338 14.09 -3.55 -22.34
C LYS A 338 14.22 -2.33 -23.27
N ILE A 339 14.78 -2.50 -24.45
CA ILE A 339 14.90 -1.42 -25.45
C ILE A 339 13.51 -0.87 -25.80
N PHE A 340 12.56 -1.73 -26.15
CA PHE A 340 11.19 -1.32 -26.50
C PHE A 340 10.42 -0.76 -25.30
N GLN A 341 10.70 -1.20 -24.07
CA GLN A 341 10.11 -0.63 -22.86
C GLN A 341 10.64 0.79 -22.52
N TYR A 342 11.95 1.04 -22.65
CA TYR A 342 12.58 2.27 -22.15
C TYR A 342 12.92 3.33 -23.20
N ALA A 343 13.35 2.90 -24.39
CA ALA A 343 13.90 3.80 -25.40
C ALA A 343 12.87 4.26 -26.42
N ARG A 344 11.70 3.59 -26.52
CA ARG A 344 10.65 3.79 -27.54
C ARG A 344 11.26 4.26 -28.86
N PRO A 345 11.97 3.38 -29.59
CA PRO A 345 12.55 3.78 -30.87
C PRO A 345 11.43 4.39 -31.73
N ASN A 346 11.64 5.62 -32.21
CA ASN A 346 10.74 6.24 -33.18
C ASN A 346 10.83 5.42 -34.47
N LEU A 347 10.00 4.38 -34.55
CA LEU A 347 9.74 3.64 -35.78
C LEU A 347 8.71 4.44 -36.58
N SER A 348 8.99 5.72 -36.87
CA SER A 348 8.33 6.35 -38.00
C SER A 348 8.75 5.54 -39.23
N HIS A 349 7.80 5.20 -40.10
CA HIS A 349 7.95 4.34 -41.29
C HIS A 349 7.55 2.87 -41.08
N ARG A 350 6.23 2.67 -40.95
CA ARG A 350 5.48 1.42 -41.23
C ARG A 350 5.74 0.79 -42.61
N GLU A 351 6.54 1.43 -43.46
CA GLU A 351 6.89 0.98 -44.82
C GLU A 351 8.28 0.32 -44.89
N MET A 352 8.97 0.12 -43.76
CA MET A 352 10.28 -0.54 -43.72
C MET A 352 10.15 -2.06 -43.92
N PRO A 353 10.73 -2.65 -44.99
CA PRO A 353 10.72 -4.10 -45.21
C PRO A 353 11.38 -4.87 -44.06
N GLU A 354 12.36 -4.25 -43.40
CA GLU A 354 13.11 -4.82 -42.28
C GLU A 354 12.23 -5.03 -41.04
N PHE A 355 11.24 -4.16 -40.81
CA PHE A 355 10.32 -4.29 -39.67
C PHE A 355 9.42 -5.53 -39.82
N VAL A 356 8.97 -5.84 -41.04
CA VAL A 356 8.21 -7.08 -41.33
C VAL A 356 9.08 -8.31 -41.09
N ILE A 357 10.37 -8.24 -41.46
CA ILE A 357 11.34 -9.30 -41.17
C ILE A 357 11.55 -9.46 -39.65
N TRP A 358 11.64 -8.36 -38.90
CA TRP A 358 11.76 -8.45 -37.44
C TRP A 358 10.51 -9.05 -36.78
N LEU A 359 9.31 -8.65 -37.22
CA LEU A 359 8.06 -9.24 -36.74
C LEU A 359 8.01 -10.73 -37.04
N SER A 360 8.40 -11.18 -38.24
CA SER A 360 8.43 -12.61 -38.57
C SER A 360 9.47 -13.37 -37.73
N ILE A 361 10.62 -12.78 -37.41
CA ILE A 361 11.60 -13.38 -36.49
C ILE A 361 11.02 -13.51 -35.07
N VAL A 362 10.25 -12.54 -34.59
CA VAL A 362 9.60 -12.64 -33.27
C VAL A 362 8.48 -13.67 -33.29
N GLU A 363 7.63 -13.69 -34.32
CA GLU A 363 6.55 -14.66 -34.49
C GLU A 363 7.09 -16.10 -34.61
N THR A 364 8.18 -16.32 -35.33
CA THR A 364 8.83 -17.64 -35.37
C THR A 364 9.41 -18.01 -33.99
N ALA A 365 9.93 -17.05 -33.23
CA ALA A 365 10.39 -17.28 -31.87
C ALA A 365 9.26 -17.60 -30.87
N THR A 366 8.01 -17.14 -31.11
CA THR A 366 6.85 -17.55 -30.28
C THR A 366 6.47 -19.01 -30.49
N GLN A 367 6.91 -19.64 -31.58
CA GLN A 367 6.71 -21.07 -31.84
C GLN A 367 7.86 -21.95 -31.32
N SER A 368 8.87 -21.36 -30.67
CA SER A 368 10.02 -22.12 -30.14
C SER A 368 9.58 -23.18 -29.12
N PRO A 369 10.16 -24.39 -29.10
CA PRO A 369 9.84 -25.40 -28.10
C PRO A 369 10.26 -24.99 -26.68
N ILE A 370 11.23 -24.08 -26.55
CA ILE A 370 11.78 -23.64 -25.26
C ILE A 370 10.89 -22.56 -24.64
N LEU A 371 10.29 -22.88 -23.49
CA LEU A 371 9.37 -22.00 -22.76
C LEU A 371 9.93 -20.58 -22.53
N SER A 372 11.18 -20.46 -22.09
CA SER A 372 11.80 -19.15 -21.82
C SER A 372 11.95 -18.27 -23.07
N LYS A 373 12.31 -18.86 -24.23
CA LYS A 373 12.44 -18.12 -25.50
C LYS A 373 11.06 -17.70 -26.00
N ARG A 374 10.10 -18.62 -25.97
CA ARG A 374 8.70 -18.42 -26.36
C ARG A 374 8.02 -17.31 -25.58
N LEU A 375 8.09 -17.33 -24.24
CA LEU A 375 7.48 -16.31 -23.39
C LEU A 375 8.10 -14.91 -23.60
N LEU A 376 9.43 -14.83 -23.72
CA LEU A 376 10.11 -13.57 -24.01
C LEU A 376 9.72 -13.01 -25.39
N ALA A 377 9.50 -13.87 -26.39
CA ALA A 377 9.04 -13.49 -27.71
C ALA A 377 7.60 -12.95 -27.68
N PHE A 378 6.67 -13.63 -27.00
CA PHE A 378 5.30 -13.12 -26.81
C PHE A 378 5.28 -11.78 -26.09
N GLN A 379 6.11 -11.62 -25.04
CA GLN A 379 6.28 -10.34 -24.36
C GLN A 379 6.73 -9.26 -25.35
N LEU A 380 7.81 -9.50 -26.08
CA LEU A 380 8.35 -8.54 -27.04
C LEU A 380 7.31 -8.17 -28.11
N LEU A 381 6.58 -9.13 -28.65
CA LEU A 381 5.53 -8.91 -29.65
C LEU A 381 4.45 -7.97 -29.12
N VAL A 382 3.91 -8.25 -27.93
CA VAL A 382 2.88 -7.41 -27.29
C VAL A 382 3.40 -6.00 -27.03
N TYR A 383 4.63 -5.85 -26.53
CA TYR A 383 5.22 -4.52 -26.30
C TYR A 383 5.45 -3.73 -27.59
N ILE A 384 5.86 -4.39 -28.68
CA ILE A 384 5.97 -3.74 -30.00
C ILE A 384 4.59 -3.26 -30.45
N SER A 385 3.56 -4.11 -30.38
CA SER A 385 2.21 -3.77 -30.82
C SER A 385 1.54 -2.67 -30.00
N VAL A 386 1.72 -2.67 -28.67
CA VAL A 386 1.19 -1.62 -27.77
C VAL A 386 1.87 -0.27 -28.03
N ASN A 387 3.19 -0.26 -28.26
CA ASN A 387 3.93 0.96 -28.54
C ASN A 387 3.58 1.56 -29.92
N ASP A 388 3.39 0.73 -30.94
CA ASP A 388 2.97 1.18 -32.28
C ASP A 388 1.61 1.89 -32.22
N ASN A 389 0.65 1.34 -31.47
CA ASN A 389 -0.67 1.95 -31.29
C ASN A 389 -0.63 3.33 -30.60
N LYS A 390 0.20 3.49 -29.56
CA LYS A 390 0.32 4.78 -28.86
C LYS A 390 0.92 5.90 -29.71
N ALA A 391 1.75 5.56 -30.70
CA ALA A 391 2.35 6.54 -31.61
C ALA A 391 1.33 7.10 -32.62
N VAL A 392 0.29 6.33 -32.95
CA VAL A 392 -0.76 6.71 -33.91
C VAL A 392 -1.82 7.61 -33.28
N GLU A 393 -2.13 7.48 -31.99
CA GLU A 393 -3.08 8.39 -31.29
C GLU A 393 -2.61 9.86 -31.24
N THR A 394 -1.30 10.11 -31.42
CA THR A 394 -0.75 11.46 -31.55
C THR A 394 -0.90 12.08 -32.94
N GLU A 395 -1.30 11.33 -33.96
CA GLU A 395 -1.59 11.83 -35.32
C GLU A 395 -3.09 11.67 -35.66
N PRO A 396 -3.84 12.78 -35.85
CA PRO A 396 -5.27 12.70 -36.13
C PRO A 396 -5.51 12.25 -37.58
N GLY A 397 -5.64 10.93 -37.80
CA GLY A 397 -6.08 10.40 -39.11
C GLY A 397 -5.80 8.92 -39.43
N GLY A 398 -5.11 8.15 -38.59
CA GLY A 398 -4.69 6.79 -38.94
C GLY A 398 -5.62 5.65 -38.46
N ASN A 399 -6.54 5.17 -39.30
CA ASN A 399 -7.38 3.98 -39.04
C ASN A 399 -6.63 2.61 -39.11
N GLY A 400 -5.29 2.61 -39.09
CA GLY A 400 -4.48 1.41 -39.37
C GLY A 400 -3.86 0.70 -38.16
N SER A 401 -4.05 1.18 -36.94
CA SER A 401 -3.25 0.77 -35.77
C SER A 401 -3.81 -0.41 -34.98
N THR A 402 -5.11 -0.68 -35.10
CA THR A 402 -5.81 -1.81 -34.47
C THR A 402 -5.39 -3.19 -34.99
N ASP A 403 -4.83 -3.31 -36.21
CA ASP A 403 -4.58 -4.61 -36.85
C ASP A 403 -3.39 -5.37 -36.23
N LEU A 404 -2.25 -4.71 -35.97
CA LEU A 404 -1.07 -5.36 -35.39
C LEU A 404 -1.28 -5.79 -33.93
N LEU A 405 -2.00 -4.98 -33.15
CA LEU A 405 -2.36 -5.33 -31.77
C LEU A 405 -3.37 -6.46 -31.72
N SER A 406 -4.37 -6.45 -32.60
CA SER A 406 -5.33 -7.54 -32.74
C SER A 406 -4.64 -8.83 -33.18
N ARG A 407 -3.72 -8.77 -34.16
CA ARG A 407 -2.91 -9.92 -34.60
C ARG A 407 -2.05 -10.49 -33.47
N ALA A 408 -1.33 -9.65 -32.73
CA ALA A 408 -0.51 -10.09 -31.61
C ALA A 408 -1.35 -10.73 -30.48
N LEU A 409 -2.50 -10.14 -30.18
CA LEU A 409 -3.46 -10.71 -29.22
C LEU A 409 -4.02 -12.03 -29.70
N LEU A 410 -4.41 -12.16 -30.96
CA LEU A 410 -4.90 -13.41 -31.54
C LEU A 410 -3.84 -14.51 -31.43
N LEU A 411 -2.57 -14.23 -31.74
CA LEU A 411 -1.48 -15.21 -31.58
C LEU A 411 -1.31 -15.68 -30.13
N VAL A 412 -1.49 -14.78 -29.15
CA VAL A 412 -1.45 -15.13 -27.72
C VAL A 412 -2.68 -15.98 -27.34
N LEU A 413 -3.87 -15.58 -27.78
CA LEU A 413 -5.14 -16.26 -27.49
C LEU A 413 -5.22 -17.64 -28.16
N ASP A 414 -4.79 -17.77 -29.41
CA ASP A 414 -4.72 -19.04 -30.13
C ASP A 414 -3.77 -20.01 -29.42
N ARG A 415 -2.67 -19.52 -28.85
CA ARG A 415 -1.77 -20.35 -28.04
C ARG A 415 -2.42 -20.81 -26.74
N ILE A 416 -3.19 -19.95 -26.07
CA ILE A 416 -3.98 -20.34 -24.89
C ILE A 416 -5.01 -21.41 -25.27
N GLU A 417 -5.68 -21.26 -26.41
CA GLU A 417 -6.64 -22.25 -26.93
C GLU A 417 -5.96 -23.58 -27.27
N GLN A 418 -4.77 -23.57 -27.86
CA GLN A 418 -3.96 -24.78 -28.09
C GLN A 418 -3.58 -25.47 -26.77
N LEU A 419 -3.17 -24.71 -25.74
CA LEU A 419 -2.88 -25.25 -24.42
C LEU A 419 -4.15 -25.86 -23.78
N ALA A 420 -5.32 -25.26 -23.99
CA ALA A 420 -6.60 -25.77 -23.49
C ALA A 420 -7.04 -27.08 -24.16
N LYS A 421 -6.61 -27.32 -25.41
CA LYS A 421 -6.92 -28.52 -26.20
C LYS A 421 -5.91 -29.67 -26.04
N SER A 422 -4.77 -29.44 -25.40
CA SER A 422 -3.70 -30.44 -25.25
C SER A 422 -4.02 -31.47 -24.15
N GLU A 423 -3.66 -32.74 -24.37
CA GLU A 423 -3.77 -33.80 -23.35
C GLU A 423 -2.61 -33.70 -22.33
N PHE A 424 -2.89 -33.87 -21.03
CA PHE A 424 -1.92 -33.79 -19.94
C PHE A 424 -1.22 -35.14 -19.73
N GLU A 425 -0.13 -35.38 -20.45
CA GLU A 425 0.58 -36.67 -20.43
C GLU A 425 1.51 -36.86 -19.19
N SER A 426 1.95 -35.78 -18.50
CA SER A 426 2.83 -35.88 -17.30
C SER A 426 2.71 -34.68 -16.32
N CYS A 427 3.14 -34.86 -15.06
CA CYS A 427 3.07 -33.84 -14.00
C CYS A 427 4.05 -32.65 -14.21
N GLU A 428 5.25 -32.90 -14.73
CA GLU A 428 6.24 -31.84 -15.00
C GLU A 428 5.81 -30.98 -16.19
N THR A 429 5.29 -31.60 -17.27
CA THR A 429 4.77 -30.88 -18.44
C THR A 429 3.52 -30.06 -18.09
N ALA A 430 2.66 -30.56 -17.20
CA ALA A 430 1.48 -29.82 -16.72
C ALA A 430 1.85 -28.53 -15.97
N SER A 431 2.89 -28.56 -15.12
CA SER A 431 3.36 -27.36 -14.39
C SER A 431 3.93 -26.29 -15.33
N GLU A 432 4.69 -26.69 -16.34
CA GLU A 432 5.24 -25.77 -17.35
C GLU A 432 4.14 -25.15 -18.22
N MET A 433 3.17 -25.94 -18.67
CA MET A 433 2.01 -25.47 -19.43
C MET A 433 1.15 -24.48 -18.62
N LEU A 434 0.98 -24.73 -17.31
CA LEU A 434 0.23 -23.83 -16.43
C LEU A 434 0.97 -22.50 -16.22
N GLN A 435 2.30 -22.54 -16.05
CA GLN A 435 3.12 -21.34 -15.98
C GLN A 435 3.09 -20.54 -17.30
N GLU A 436 3.07 -21.24 -18.45
CA GLU A 436 2.89 -20.62 -19.76
C GLU A 436 1.54 -19.90 -19.86
N CYS A 437 0.44 -20.60 -19.57
CA CYS A 437 -0.91 -20.05 -19.61
C CYS A 437 -1.04 -18.81 -18.70
N HIS A 438 -0.57 -18.90 -17.46
CA HIS A 438 -0.57 -17.75 -16.54
C HIS A 438 0.21 -16.55 -17.11
N SER A 439 1.37 -16.80 -17.73
CA SER A 439 2.18 -15.75 -18.34
C SER A 439 1.49 -15.12 -19.55
N LEU A 440 0.84 -15.91 -20.40
CA LEU A 440 0.09 -15.43 -21.57
C LEU A 440 -1.16 -14.63 -21.17
N LEU A 441 -1.95 -15.13 -20.21
CA LEU A 441 -3.11 -14.41 -19.68
C LEU A 441 -2.71 -13.08 -19.04
N SER A 442 -1.54 -13.01 -18.39
CA SER A 442 -1.02 -11.74 -17.86
C SER A 442 -0.67 -10.72 -18.95
N LEU A 443 -0.26 -11.19 -20.15
CA LEU A 443 -0.03 -10.31 -21.30
C LEU A 443 -1.33 -9.79 -21.89
N VAL A 444 -2.35 -10.65 -22.01
CA VAL A 444 -3.68 -10.22 -22.44
C VAL A 444 -4.23 -9.17 -21.48
N LEU A 445 -4.11 -9.39 -20.17
CA LEU A 445 -4.55 -8.42 -19.17
C LEU A 445 -3.82 -7.08 -19.30
N HIS A 446 -2.49 -7.11 -19.51
CA HIS A 446 -1.71 -5.89 -19.75
C HIS A 446 -2.20 -5.11 -20.98
N VAL A 447 -2.59 -5.80 -22.06
CA VAL A 447 -3.15 -5.13 -23.24
C VAL A 447 -4.53 -4.53 -22.94
N VAL A 448 -5.39 -5.22 -22.18
CA VAL A 448 -6.70 -4.69 -21.77
C VAL A 448 -6.56 -3.49 -20.84
N GLU A 449 -5.55 -3.48 -19.95
CA GLU A 449 -5.24 -2.33 -19.08
C GLU A 449 -4.87 -1.06 -19.88
N GLU A 450 -4.18 -1.23 -21.02
CA GLU A 450 -3.78 -0.13 -21.90
C GLU A 450 -4.86 0.24 -22.92
N TYR A 451 -5.63 -0.76 -23.39
CA TYR A 451 -6.69 -0.62 -24.40
C TYR A 451 -7.96 -1.37 -23.98
N PRO A 452 -8.80 -0.77 -23.12
CA PRO A 452 -10.00 -1.42 -22.57
C PRO A 452 -11.01 -1.88 -23.63
N THR A 453 -11.05 -1.23 -24.81
CA THR A 453 -11.97 -1.56 -25.91
C THR A 453 -11.80 -2.99 -26.45
N ILE A 454 -10.59 -3.55 -26.33
CA ILE A 454 -10.29 -4.92 -26.80
C ILE A 454 -10.67 -5.98 -25.76
N GLY A 455 -11.08 -5.56 -24.55
CA GLY A 455 -11.51 -6.49 -23.50
C GLY A 455 -12.68 -7.39 -23.91
N VAL A 456 -13.59 -6.92 -24.77
CA VAL A 456 -14.71 -7.72 -25.31
C VAL A 456 -14.18 -8.91 -26.11
N LEU A 457 -13.23 -8.68 -27.03
CA LEU A 457 -12.60 -9.72 -27.84
C LEU A 457 -11.85 -10.73 -26.97
N ALA A 458 -11.11 -10.25 -25.97
CA ALA A 458 -10.38 -11.10 -25.05
C ALA A 458 -11.32 -12.02 -24.23
N LEU A 459 -12.42 -11.46 -23.70
CA LEU A 459 -13.41 -12.22 -22.93
C LEU A 459 -14.18 -13.23 -23.80
N ASP A 460 -14.55 -12.87 -25.04
CA ASP A 460 -15.26 -13.78 -25.94
C ASP A 460 -14.37 -14.98 -26.36
N LYS A 461 -13.10 -14.74 -26.66
CA LYS A 461 -12.14 -15.82 -26.96
C LYS A 461 -11.89 -16.73 -25.75
N VAL A 462 -11.80 -16.14 -24.56
CA VAL A 462 -11.71 -16.92 -23.31
C VAL A 462 -12.98 -17.74 -23.08
N ARG A 463 -14.16 -17.19 -23.35
CA ARG A 463 -15.42 -17.94 -23.33
C ARG A 463 -15.36 -19.15 -24.27
N SER A 464 -14.92 -18.98 -25.52
CA SER A 464 -14.76 -20.10 -26.46
C SER A 464 -13.79 -21.17 -25.92
N CYS A 465 -12.70 -20.75 -25.26
CA CYS A 465 -11.78 -21.68 -24.61
C CYS A 465 -12.46 -22.48 -23.50
N VAL A 466 -13.19 -21.82 -22.59
CA VAL A 466 -13.94 -22.49 -21.50
C VAL A 466 -14.97 -23.48 -22.07
N GLU A 467 -15.71 -23.08 -23.10
CA GLU A 467 -16.70 -23.93 -23.77
C GLU A 467 -16.06 -25.19 -24.36
N SER A 468 -14.91 -25.06 -25.02
CA SER A 468 -14.18 -26.18 -25.60
C SER A 468 -13.76 -27.21 -24.53
N MET A 469 -13.33 -26.75 -23.36
CA MET A 469 -12.90 -27.60 -22.25
C MET A 469 -14.06 -28.36 -21.60
N VAL A 470 -15.20 -27.69 -21.38
CA VAL A 470 -16.40 -28.32 -20.82
C VAL A 470 -16.93 -29.42 -21.74
N ASN A 471 -16.82 -29.23 -23.06
CA ASN A 471 -17.24 -30.21 -24.06
C ASN A 471 -16.28 -31.42 -24.20
N VAL A 472 -14.98 -31.25 -23.90
CA VAL A 472 -14.02 -32.37 -23.80
C VAL A 472 -14.34 -33.24 -22.58
N GLY A 473 -14.59 -32.62 -21.42
CA GLY A 473 -14.92 -33.35 -20.19
C GLY A 473 -16.20 -34.21 -20.26
N LYS A 474 -17.16 -33.85 -21.13
CA LYS A 474 -18.36 -34.68 -21.38
C LYS A 474 -18.07 -35.93 -22.20
N ARG A 475 -17.14 -35.87 -23.18
CA ARG A 475 -16.81 -37.00 -24.06
C ARG A 475 -16.17 -38.17 -23.31
N ASP A 476 -15.32 -37.87 -22.32
CA ASP A 476 -14.69 -38.87 -21.45
C ASP A 476 -15.68 -39.61 -20.55
N ILE A 477 -16.77 -38.95 -20.11
CA ILE A 477 -17.80 -39.57 -19.26
C ILE A 477 -18.65 -40.56 -20.08
N THR A 478 -19.01 -40.20 -21.31
CA THR A 478 -19.77 -41.07 -22.22
C THR A 478 -18.99 -42.28 -22.72
N GLN A 479 -17.66 -42.17 -22.87
CA GLN A 479 -16.81 -43.31 -23.24
C GLN A 479 -16.59 -44.28 -22.07
N LYS A 480 -16.50 -43.77 -20.83
CA LYS A 480 -16.40 -44.62 -19.63
C LYS A 480 -17.72 -45.27 -19.20
N SER A 481 -18.87 -44.63 -19.44
CA SER A 481 -20.18 -45.22 -19.12
C SER A 481 -20.55 -46.42 -20.01
N ASN A 482 -19.98 -46.51 -21.22
CA ASN A 482 -20.22 -47.64 -22.12
C ASN A 482 -19.32 -48.86 -21.83
N HIS A 483 -18.34 -48.75 -20.94
CA HIS A 483 -17.38 -49.83 -20.64
C HIS A 483 -17.43 -50.36 -19.19
N LEU A 484 -18.38 -49.94 -18.35
CA LEU A 484 -18.44 -50.32 -16.93
C LEU A 484 -19.78 -50.97 -16.53
N ILE A 485 -20.19 -52.02 -17.24
CA ILE A 485 -21.15 -53.02 -16.68
C ILE A 485 -20.42 -54.21 -16.05
N ASN A 486 -19.12 -54.41 -16.32
CA ASN A 486 -18.32 -55.42 -15.64
C ASN A 486 -17.08 -54.76 -15.01
N ASP A 487 -17.15 -54.53 -13.70
CA ASP A 487 -16.11 -54.89 -12.73
C ASP A 487 -16.29 -54.06 -11.46
N ILE A 488 -17.02 -54.66 -10.52
CA ILE A 488 -17.00 -54.29 -9.10
C ILE A 488 -15.68 -54.83 -8.55
N VAL A 489 -14.74 -53.93 -8.25
CA VAL A 489 -13.76 -53.96 -7.13
C VAL A 489 -12.73 -52.86 -7.38
N GLY A 490 -12.37 -52.14 -6.30
CA GLY A 490 -11.75 -50.81 -6.30
C GLY A 490 -10.58 -50.55 -7.26
N LEU A 491 -10.60 -49.35 -7.85
CA LEU A 491 -9.43 -48.71 -8.45
C LEU A 491 -9.48 -47.19 -8.19
N GLU A 492 -8.50 -46.73 -7.41
CA GLU A 492 -8.09 -45.33 -7.29
C GLU A 492 -7.84 -44.75 -8.69
N GLY A 493 -8.77 -43.95 -9.19
CA GLY A 493 -8.69 -43.32 -10.50
C GLY A 493 -8.72 -41.78 -10.42
N GLU A 494 -7.82 -41.17 -9.64
CA GLU A 494 -7.81 -39.71 -9.40
C GLU A 494 -6.58 -38.95 -9.92
N LYS A 495 -5.70 -39.54 -10.74
CA LYS A 495 -4.44 -38.87 -11.12
C LYS A 495 -4.50 -37.89 -12.29
N HIS A 496 -5.49 -37.93 -13.19
CA HIS A 496 -5.59 -37.02 -14.36
C HIS A 496 -6.59 -35.86 -14.23
N ARG A 497 -7.37 -35.78 -13.14
CA ARG A 497 -8.32 -34.68 -12.86
C ARG A 497 -7.73 -33.35 -12.33
N PRO A 498 -6.59 -33.31 -11.58
CA PRO A 498 -6.18 -32.07 -10.93
C PRO A 498 -5.63 -31.01 -11.91
N ASP A 499 -5.03 -31.40 -13.04
CA ASP A 499 -4.36 -30.43 -13.92
C ASP A 499 -5.34 -29.62 -14.80
N VAL A 500 -6.45 -30.24 -15.26
CA VAL A 500 -7.54 -29.53 -15.97
C VAL A 500 -8.20 -28.50 -15.04
N SER A 501 -8.44 -28.85 -13.77
CA SER A 501 -9.02 -27.92 -12.78
C SER A 501 -8.14 -26.70 -12.53
N ARG A 502 -6.81 -26.86 -12.50
CA ARG A 502 -5.87 -25.75 -12.28
C ARG A 502 -5.78 -24.81 -13.49
N PHE A 503 -5.90 -25.32 -14.71
CA PHE A 503 -5.97 -24.50 -15.92
C PHE A 503 -7.26 -23.67 -15.94
N VAL A 504 -8.40 -24.31 -15.68
CA VAL A 504 -9.71 -23.66 -15.55
C VAL A 504 -9.69 -22.55 -14.49
N PHE A 505 -9.08 -22.82 -13.33
CA PHE A 505 -8.87 -21.82 -12.29
C PHE A 505 -8.07 -20.60 -12.76
N CYS A 506 -7.00 -20.79 -13.55
CA CYS A 506 -6.22 -19.68 -14.11
C CYS A 506 -7.05 -18.81 -15.06
N VAL A 507 -7.89 -19.44 -15.87
CA VAL A 507 -8.81 -18.74 -16.78
C VAL A 507 -9.87 -17.96 -16.00
N TYR A 508 -10.46 -18.52 -14.94
CA TYR A 508 -11.43 -17.82 -14.10
C TYR A 508 -10.82 -16.63 -13.39
N LYS A 509 -9.61 -16.78 -12.86
CA LYS A 509 -8.87 -15.67 -12.25
C LYS A 509 -8.57 -14.56 -13.26
N PHE A 510 -8.30 -14.91 -14.51
CA PHE A 510 -8.16 -13.92 -15.58
C PHE A 510 -9.48 -13.21 -15.86
N VAL A 511 -10.61 -13.92 -15.97
CA VAL A 511 -11.93 -13.29 -16.17
C VAL A 511 -12.25 -12.32 -15.03
N GLU A 512 -12.03 -12.71 -13.78
CA GLU A 512 -12.12 -11.82 -12.61
C GLU A 512 -11.24 -10.56 -12.80
N CYS A 513 -9.93 -10.70 -13.05
CA CYS A 513 -9.03 -9.56 -13.20
C CYS A 513 -9.38 -8.66 -14.40
N CYS A 514 -9.77 -9.26 -15.53
CA CYS A 514 -10.14 -8.55 -16.75
C CYS A 514 -11.42 -7.73 -16.53
N THR A 515 -12.43 -8.32 -15.89
CA THR A 515 -13.66 -7.58 -15.54
C THR A 515 -13.40 -6.44 -14.57
N GLU A 516 -12.54 -6.64 -13.57
CA GLU A 516 -12.10 -5.55 -12.68
C GLU A 516 -11.41 -4.43 -13.45
N THR A 517 -10.50 -4.75 -14.37
CA THR A 517 -9.81 -3.76 -15.20
C THR A 517 -10.78 -2.97 -16.09
N LEU A 518 -11.79 -3.62 -16.66
CA LEU A 518 -12.81 -2.96 -17.48
C LEU A 518 -13.72 -2.04 -16.64
N ASP A 519 -14.09 -2.44 -15.44
CA ASP A 519 -14.83 -1.60 -14.49
C ASP A 519 -14.01 -0.36 -14.09
N ASP A 520 -12.74 -0.56 -13.71
CA ASP A 520 -11.80 0.52 -13.41
C ASP A 520 -11.59 1.49 -14.58
N ALA A 521 -11.67 0.99 -15.82
CA ALA A 521 -11.56 1.78 -17.04
C ALA A 521 -12.89 2.39 -17.51
N SER A 522 -13.99 2.18 -16.78
CA SER A 522 -15.33 2.62 -17.21
C SER A 522 -15.77 2.05 -18.57
N ALA A 523 -15.23 0.89 -18.98
CA ALA A 523 -15.44 0.26 -20.29
C ALA A 523 -16.44 -0.91 -20.23
N VAL A 524 -17.27 -0.97 -19.19
CA VAL A 524 -18.29 -2.02 -19.01
C VAL A 524 -19.49 -1.74 -19.90
N THR A 525 -19.76 -2.65 -20.84
CA THR A 525 -20.91 -2.59 -21.76
C THR A 525 -21.90 -3.73 -21.51
N VAL A 526 -23.09 -3.65 -22.11
CA VAL A 526 -24.10 -4.72 -22.09
C VAL A 526 -23.54 -6.02 -22.71
N GLU A 527 -22.71 -5.90 -23.75
CA GLU A 527 -22.04 -7.05 -24.39
C GLU A 527 -21.08 -7.78 -23.44
N VAL A 528 -20.26 -7.02 -22.69
CA VAL A 528 -19.38 -7.60 -21.65
C VAL A 528 -20.22 -8.37 -20.62
N HIS A 529 -21.34 -7.79 -20.17
CA HIS A 529 -22.23 -8.46 -19.22
C HIS A 529 -22.83 -9.75 -19.81
N HIS A 530 -23.26 -9.74 -21.07
CA HIS A 530 -23.80 -10.91 -21.75
C HIS A 530 -22.76 -12.05 -21.85
N ILE A 531 -21.51 -11.72 -22.23
CA ILE A 531 -20.42 -12.70 -22.30
C ILE A 531 -20.16 -13.31 -20.92
N LEU A 532 -20.14 -12.50 -19.85
CA LEU A 532 -19.97 -12.99 -18.48
C LEU A 532 -21.10 -13.91 -18.05
N LYS A 533 -22.35 -13.58 -18.37
CA LYS A 533 -23.52 -14.44 -18.10
C LYS A 533 -23.34 -15.81 -18.76
N LEU A 534 -22.92 -15.85 -20.02
CA LEU A 534 -22.68 -17.10 -20.73
C LEU A 534 -21.54 -17.91 -20.11
N ILE A 535 -20.43 -17.26 -19.74
CA ILE A 535 -19.33 -17.92 -19.00
C ILE A 535 -19.87 -18.52 -17.70
N ILE A 536 -20.67 -17.77 -16.93
CA ILE A 536 -21.31 -18.24 -15.68
C ILE A 536 -22.19 -19.47 -15.92
N GLU A 537 -23.02 -19.47 -16.96
CA GLU A 537 -23.86 -20.62 -17.31
C GLU A 537 -23.02 -21.87 -17.67
N PHE A 538 -21.87 -21.69 -18.34
CA PHE A 538 -20.93 -22.78 -18.60
C PHE A 538 -20.26 -23.28 -17.31
N MET A 539 -19.90 -22.37 -16.40
CA MET A 539 -19.32 -22.71 -15.09
C MET A 539 -20.30 -23.55 -14.25
N GLN A 540 -21.59 -23.21 -14.25
CA GLN A 540 -22.63 -23.97 -13.52
C GLN A 540 -22.80 -25.41 -14.00
N LYS A 541 -22.57 -25.67 -15.30
CA LYS A 541 -22.71 -27.00 -15.91
C LYS A 541 -21.49 -27.90 -15.69
N SER A 542 -20.43 -27.38 -15.06
CA SER A 542 -19.15 -28.05 -14.93
C SER A 542 -18.96 -28.66 -13.53
N TYR A 543 -18.58 -29.94 -13.46
CA TYR A 543 -18.36 -30.68 -12.21
C TYR A 543 -16.90 -30.51 -11.75
N PHE A 544 -16.55 -29.36 -11.18
CA PHE A 544 -15.18 -29.07 -10.74
C PHE A 544 -15.04 -28.87 -9.22
N SER A 545 -13.79 -28.87 -8.76
CA SER A 545 -13.37 -29.02 -7.37
C SER A 545 -13.75 -27.83 -6.48
N ASN A 546 -13.69 -28.01 -5.16
CA ASN A 546 -14.12 -26.99 -4.18
C ASN A 546 -13.34 -25.66 -4.26
N GLY A 547 -12.10 -25.66 -4.78
CA GLY A 547 -11.31 -24.44 -5.02
C GLY A 547 -11.82 -23.57 -6.17
N ASP A 548 -12.52 -24.16 -7.14
CA ASP A 548 -13.06 -23.48 -8.32
C ASP A 548 -14.32 -22.66 -7.97
N MET A 549 -15.08 -23.12 -6.96
CA MET A 549 -16.34 -22.52 -6.50
C MET A 549 -16.18 -21.09 -5.97
N CYS A 550 -15.08 -20.78 -5.28
CA CYS A 550 -14.81 -19.42 -4.77
C CYS A 550 -14.62 -18.39 -5.89
N THR A 551 -13.96 -18.80 -6.97
CA THR A 551 -13.65 -17.93 -8.13
C THR A 551 -14.91 -17.72 -8.99
N ILE A 552 -15.69 -18.79 -9.18
CA ILE A 552 -17.01 -18.73 -9.81
C ILE A 552 -17.93 -17.76 -9.05
N GLN A 553 -17.92 -17.83 -7.71
CA GLN A 553 -18.67 -16.91 -6.86
C GLN A 553 -18.20 -15.46 -6.97
N LEU A 554 -16.90 -15.21 -7.07
CA LEU A 554 -16.38 -13.87 -7.31
C LEU A 554 -16.89 -13.30 -8.64
N ILE A 555 -16.84 -14.08 -9.72
CA ILE A 555 -17.34 -13.67 -11.05
C ILE A 555 -18.85 -13.39 -11.01
N LEU A 556 -19.63 -14.26 -10.36
CA LEU A 556 -21.07 -14.05 -10.11
C LEU A 556 -21.32 -12.71 -9.40
N LEU A 557 -20.59 -12.44 -8.33
CA LEU A 557 -20.74 -11.21 -7.56
C LEU A 557 -20.29 -9.95 -8.33
N HIS A 558 -19.26 -10.04 -9.16
CA HIS A 558 -18.84 -8.94 -10.04
C HIS A 558 -19.91 -8.65 -11.11
N SER A 559 -20.50 -9.68 -11.71
CA SER A 559 -21.57 -9.52 -12.69
C SER A 559 -22.80 -8.81 -12.11
N ARG A 560 -23.09 -9.00 -10.82
CA ARG A 560 -24.17 -8.31 -10.09
C ARG A 560 -23.92 -6.81 -9.97
N VAL A 561 -22.73 -6.38 -9.54
CA VAL A 561 -22.38 -4.95 -9.40
C VAL A 561 -22.41 -4.25 -10.76
N MET A 562 -21.98 -4.95 -11.82
CA MET A 562 -22.05 -4.41 -13.18
C MET A 562 -23.49 -4.25 -13.67
N TRP A 563 -24.38 -5.18 -13.32
CA TRP A 563 -25.80 -5.11 -13.70
C TRP A 563 -26.57 -4.02 -12.95
N SER A 564 -26.30 -3.82 -11.65
CA SER A 564 -26.97 -2.74 -10.88
C SER A 564 -26.70 -1.37 -11.50
N TYR A 565 -25.47 -1.14 -11.96
CA TYR A 565 -25.09 0.08 -12.66
C TYR A 565 -25.75 0.22 -14.05
N LEU A 566 -25.77 -0.85 -14.85
CA LEU A 566 -26.37 -0.82 -16.19
C LEU A 566 -27.89 -0.60 -16.12
N ALA A 567 -28.56 -1.23 -15.16
CA ALA A 567 -30.00 -1.07 -14.94
C ALA A 567 -30.38 0.34 -14.47
N TYR A 568 -29.52 1.00 -13.68
CA TYR A 568 -29.76 2.37 -13.18
C TYR A 568 -29.64 3.44 -14.28
N ASN A 569 -28.70 3.28 -15.22
CA ASN A 569 -28.47 4.25 -16.32
C ASN A 569 -29.40 4.06 -17.53
N ASN A 570 -29.81 2.81 -17.81
CA ASN A 570 -30.52 2.45 -19.03
C ASN A 570 -31.92 1.89 -18.75
N TRP A 571 -32.62 2.42 -17.75
CA TRP A 571 -33.97 1.96 -17.37
C TRP A 571 -34.95 1.96 -18.59
N GLU A 572 -34.77 2.87 -19.55
CA GLU A 572 -35.59 2.97 -20.76
C GLU A 572 -35.17 1.98 -21.87
N ILE A 573 -33.88 1.64 -21.98
CA ILE A 573 -33.35 0.79 -23.06
C ILE A 573 -33.50 -0.71 -22.71
N CYS A 574 -33.37 -1.07 -21.43
CA CYS A 574 -33.50 -2.47 -20.97
C CYS A 574 -34.91 -3.06 -21.17
N ASN A 575 -35.94 -2.22 -21.35
CA ASN A 575 -37.30 -2.68 -21.64
C ASN A 575 -37.55 -2.96 -23.14
N ALA A 576 -36.63 -2.60 -24.03
CA ALA A 576 -36.81 -2.71 -25.49
C ALA A 576 -36.34 -4.05 -26.07
N ASP A 577 -35.33 -4.68 -25.46
CA ASP A 577 -34.88 -6.03 -25.82
C ASP A 577 -35.54 -7.04 -24.87
N ASN A 578 -35.99 -8.19 -25.38
CA ASN A 578 -36.73 -9.27 -24.69
C ASN A 578 -36.01 -9.95 -23.48
N LEU A 579 -35.20 -9.24 -22.70
CA LEU A 579 -34.62 -9.65 -21.42
C LEU A 579 -35.61 -9.35 -20.27
N ALA A 580 -36.75 -10.06 -20.29
CA ALA A 580 -37.83 -9.93 -19.31
C ALA A 580 -37.49 -10.54 -17.93
N ILE A 581 -36.47 -10.01 -17.26
CA ILE A 581 -36.20 -10.27 -15.83
C ILE A 581 -36.18 -8.90 -15.14
N SER A 582 -37.06 -8.69 -14.16
CA SER A 582 -37.04 -7.45 -13.40
C SER A 582 -35.70 -7.30 -12.66
N HIS A 583 -35.24 -6.07 -12.40
CA HIS A 583 -34.02 -5.82 -11.64
C HIS A 583 -34.01 -6.57 -10.29
N GLU A 584 -35.18 -6.72 -9.66
CA GLU A 584 -35.38 -7.44 -8.40
C GLU A 584 -35.23 -8.97 -8.56
N ASP A 585 -35.78 -9.57 -9.62
CA ASP A 585 -35.67 -11.02 -9.88
C ASP A 585 -34.21 -11.46 -10.14
N TYR A 586 -33.44 -10.63 -10.86
CA TYR A 586 -32.02 -10.90 -11.12
C TYR A 586 -31.18 -10.84 -9.84
N TRP A 587 -31.46 -9.89 -8.95
CA TRP A 587 -30.79 -9.76 -7.66
C TRP A 587 -31.00 -10.96 -6.75
N ILE A 588 -32.25 -11.43 -6.66
CA ILE A 588 -32.65 -12.54 -5.79
C ILE A 588 -32.05 -13.85 -6.29
N GLU A 589 -32.07 -14.08 -7.60
CA GLU A 589 -31.51 -15.27 -8.22
C GLU A 589 -29.99 -15.40 -7.99
N HIS A 590 -29.26 -14.28 -8.07
CA HIS A 590 -27.82 -14.26 -7.76
C HIS A 590 -27.50 -14.58 -6.30
N GLU A 591 -28.26 -14.01 -5.35
CA GLU A 591 -28.08 -14.33 -3.93
C GLU A 591 -28.43 -15.79 -3.62
N ARG A 592 -29.49 -16.33 -4.24
CA ARG A 592 -29.87 -17.74 -4.13
C ARG A 592 -28.76 -18.66 -4.61
N LEU A 593 -28.26 -18.45 -5.83
CA LEU A 593 -27.16 -19.23 -6.41
C LEU A 593 -25.91 -19.19 -5.53
N THR A 594 -25.56 -18.00 -5.04
CA THR A 594 -24.42 -17.81 -4.14
C THR A 594 -24.56 -18.64 -2.86
N CYS A 595 -25.74 -18.66 -2.24
CA CYS A 595 -26.02 -19.48 -1.06
C CYS A 595 -25.94 -20.98 -1.35
N GLU A 596 -26.45 -21.45 -2.50
CA GLU A 596 -26.37 -22.86 -2.89
C GLU A 596 -24.92 -23.34 -3.05
N PHE A 597 -24.06 -22.51 -3.62
CA PHE A 597 -22.62 -22.81 -3.72
C PHE A 597 -21.97 -22.89 -2.34
N ILE A 598 -22.26 -21.95 -1.44
CA ILE A 598 -21.75 -21.97 -0.06
C ILE A 598 -22.21 -23.23 0.68
N ASN A 599 -23.48 -23.61 0.52
CA ASN A 599 -24.02 -24.83 1.11
C ASN A 599 -23.29 -26.10 0.66
N LYS A 600 -23.01 -26.20 -0.64
CA LYS A 600 -22.21 -27.32 -1.18
C LYS A 600 -20.79 -27.34 -0.59
N MET A 601 -20.15 -26.19 -0.43
CA MET A 601 -18.81 -26.08 0.17
C MET A 601 -18.81 -26.51 1.65
N ILE A 602 -19.81 -26.08 2.43
CA ILE A 602 -19.95 -26.45 3.84
C ILE A 602 -20.23 -27.94 3.98
N ALA A 603 -21.13 -28.50 3.16
CA ALA A 603 -21.42 -29.93 3.13
C ALA A 603 -20.18 -30.78 2.76
N GLY A 604 -19.32 -30.27 1.90
CA GLY A 604 -18.03 -30.86 1.53
C GLY A 604 -16.91 -30.73 2.57
N GLN A 605 -17.17 -30.23 3.78
CA GLN A 605 -16.19 -29.93 4.85
C GLN A 605 -15.14 -28.83 4.55
N ASP A 606 -15.28 -28.08 3.44
CA ASP A 606 -14.35 -27.01 3.06
C ASP A 606 -14.71 -25.65 3.66
N LYS A 607 -14.69 -25.61 5.00
CA LYS A 607 -15.10 -24.45 5.82
C LYS A 607 -14.27 -23.19 5.56
N TRP A 608 -12.99 -23.34 5.17
CA TRP A 608 -12.11 -22.20 4.89
C TRP A 608 -12.45 -21.51 3.56
N ASP A 609 -12.80 -22.28 2.54
CA ASP A 609 -13.22 -21.72 1.25
C ASP A 609 -14.64 -21.15 1.35
N ALA A 610 -15.54 -21.77 2.12
CA ALA A 610 -16.81 -21.16 2.51
C ALA A 610 -16.59 -19.80 3.23
N TYR A 611 -15.62 -19.68 4.13
CA TYR A 611 -15.28 -18.41 4.76
C TYR A 611 -14.80 -17.35 3.75
N LYS A 612 -13.93 -17.72 2.80
CA LYS A 612 -13.47 -16.81 1.74
C LYS A 612 -14.64 -16.36 0.86
N ALA A 613 -15.52 -17.27 0.50
CA ALA A 613 -16.77 -17.00 -0.21
C ALA A 613 -17.64 -15.97 0.52
N GLY A 614 -17.88 -16.16 1.81
CA GLY A 614 -18.63 -15.19 2.63
C GLY A 614 -17.97 -13.82 2.70
N LYS A 615 -16.63 -13.75 2.76
CA LYS A 615 -15.88 -12.49 2.67
C LYS A 615 -16.09 -11.80 1.31
N CYS A 616 -16.05 -12.55 0.22
CA CYS A 616 -16.28 -12.01 -1.12
C CYS A 616 -17.71 -11.51 -1.28
N ALA A 617 -18.69 -12.25 -0.76
CA ALA A 617 -20.10 -11.83 -0.74
C ALA A 617 -20.28 -10.49 -0.01
N ALA A 618 -19.72 -10.33 1.19
CA ALA A 618 -19.78 -9.07 1.94
C ALA A 618 -19.06 -7.90 1.24
N ARG A 619 -17.95 -8.16 0.53
CA ARG A 619 -17.23 -7.11 -0.24
C ARG A 619 -18.07 -6.57 -1.40
N GLN A 620 -18.92 -7.39 -1.99
CA GLN A 620 -19.70 -7.09 -3.19
C GLN A 620 -21.15 -6.69 -2.88
N GLY A 621 -21.52 -6.62 -1.60
CA GLY A 621 -22.87 -6.25 -1.17
C GLY A 621 -23.89 -7.39 -1.16
N ALA A 622 -23.47 -8.65 -1.24
CA ALA A 622 -24.33 -9.83 -1.14
C ALA A 622 -24.55 -10.24 0.33
N TRP A 623 -25.37 -9.45 1.04
CA TRP A 623 -25.47 -9.51 2.49
C TRP A 623 -26.20 -10.75 3.02
N PHE A 624 -27.22 -11.29 2.34
CA PHE A 624 -27.89 -12.51 2.84
C PHE A 624 -26.96 -13.72 2.70
N ALA A 625 -26.27 -13.86 1.58
CA ALA A 625 -25.25 -14.91 1.41
C ALA A 625 -24.11 -14.81 2.43
N ALA A 626 -23.64 -13.60 2.74
CA ALA A 626 -22.60 -13.40 3.75
C ALA A 626 -23.11 -13.70 5.17
N ALA A 627 -24.34 -13.28 5.52
CA ALA A 627 -24.97 -13.57 6.80
C ALA A 627 -25.20 -15.07 7.01
N PHE A 628 -25.68 -15.76 5.97
CA PHE A 628 -25.82 -17.21 5.95
C PHE A 628 -24.48 -17.90 6.24
N THR A 629 -23.44 -17.52 5.49
CA THR A 629 -22.10 -18.11 5.62
C THR A 629 -21.53 -17.99 7.04
N PHE A 630 -21.51 -16.78 7.61
CA PHE A 630 -20.87 -16.55 8.90
C PHE A 630 -21.66 -17.14 10.07
N ARG A 631 -22.99 -17.27 9.94
CA ARG A 631 -23.84 -17.95 10.92
C ARG A 631 -23.54 -19.46 10.98
N GLU A 632 -23.42 -20.11 9.83
CA GLU A 632 -23.10 -21.54 9.77
C GLU A 632 -21.67 -21.84 10.25
N LEU A 633 -20.72 -20.95 9.96
CA LEU A 633 -19.32 -21.12 10.37
C LEU A 633 -19.09 -20.83 11.86
N PHE A 634 -19.95 -20.03 12.51
CA PHE A 634 -19.76 -19.58 13.90
C PHE A 634 -19.61 -20.75 14.90
N ASN A 635 -20.40 -21.82 14.75
CA ASN A 635 -20.36 -22.98 15.65
C ASN A 635 -19.19 -23.94 15.38
N ASN A 636 -18.37 -23.67 14.35
CA ASN A 636 -17.37 -24.60 13.82
C ASN A 636 -15.91 -24.21 14.14
N VAL A 637 -15.68 -23.25 15.05
CA VAL A 637 -14.37 -22.68 15.34
C VAL A 637 -13.90 -22.95 16.77
N GLN A 638 -12.62 -23.30 16.93
CA GLN A 638 -12.01 -23.69 18.22
C GLN A 638 -11.33 -22.54 18.99
N SER A 639 -10.99 -21.42 18.33
CA SER A 639 -10.31 -20.29 18.96
C SER A 639 -11.32 -19.22 19.37
N ASP A 640 -11.26 -18.77 20.63
CA ASP A 640 -12.13 -17.71 21.15
C ASP A 640 -12.06 -16.44 20.31
N ALA A 641 -10.86 -15.99 19.92
CA ALA A 641 -10.70 -14.79 19.10
C ALA A 641 -11.37 -14.93 17.72
N CYS A 642 -11.24 -16.10 17.09
CA CYS A 642 -11.89 -16.37 15.80
C CYS A 642 -13.41 -16.54 15.94
N GLN A 643 -13.89 -17.09 17.06
CA GLN A 643 -15.32 -17.20 17.36
C GLN A 643 -15.95 -15.81 17.55
N HIS A 644 -15.31 -14.93 18.33
CA HIS A 644 -15.76 -13.53 18.48
C HIS A 644 -15.73 -12.77 17.15
N TRP A 645 -14.69 -12.97 16.33
CA TRP A 645 -14.60 -12.41 14.99
C TRP A 645 -15.77 -12.86 14.10
N LEU A 646 -16.05 -14.16 14.00
CA LEU A 646 -17.18 -14.66 13.20
C LEU A 646 -18.53 -14.22 13.75
N LYS A 647 -18.70 -14.15 15.07
CA LYS A 647 -19.94 -13.66 15.69
C LYS A 647 -20.19 -12.19 15.36
N SER A 648 -19.14 -11.36 15.43
CA SER A 648 -19.20 -9.96 15.02
C SER A 648 -19.54 -9.83 13.53
N LEU A 649 -18.90 -10.62 12.67
CA LEU A 649 -19.20 -10.65 11.25
C LEU A 649 -20.65 -11.05 10.97
N ALA A 650 -21.17 -12.07 11.65
CA ALA A 650 -22.54 -12.53 11.49
C ALA A 650 -23.57 -11.48 11.89
N LEU A 651 -23.34 -10.74 12.98
CA LEU A 651 -24.19 -9.63 13.40
C LEU A 651 -24.11 -8.45 12.42
N PHE A 652 -22.90 -8.11 11.97
CA PHE A 652 -22.71 -7.03 11.02
C PHE A 652 -23.39 -7.34 9.67
N THR A 653 -23.20 -8.53 9.09
CA THR A 653 -23.86 -8.89 7.83
C THR A 653 -25.36 -9.06 7.97
N GLN A 654 -25.85 -9.50 9.14
CA GLN A 654 -27.28 -9.53 9.46
C GLN A 654 -27.88 -8.12 9.56
N SER A 655 -27.13 -7.15 10.08
CA SER A 655 -27.57 -5.76 10.14
C SER A 655 -27.77 -5.19 8.73
N GLU A 656 -26.82 -5.42 7.83
CA GLU A 656 -26.88 -4.93 6.45
C GLU A 656 -27.96 -5.65 5.62
N SER A 657 -28.17 -6.96 5.82
CA SER A 657 -29.29 -7.67 5.17
C SER A 657 -30.66 -7.19 5.67
N THR A 658 -30.75 -6.76 6.93
CA THR A 658 -31.97 -6.16 7.50
C THR A 658 -32.27 -4.80 6.86
N ILE A 659 -31.24 -4.00 6.56
CA ILE A 659 -31.37 -2.71 5.86
C ILE A 659 -31.91 -2.90 4.44
N MET A 660 -31.52 -3.97 3.74
CA MET A 660 -31.95 -4.25 2.37
C MET A 660 -33.37 -4.84 2.27
N LEU A 661 -33.91 -5.39 3.36
CA LEU A 661 -35.20 -6.10 3.32
C LEU A 661 -36.37 -5.23 2.84
N PRO A 662 -36.53 -3.95 3.26
CA PRO A 662 -37.58 -3.07 2.77
C PRO A 662 -37.44 -2.72 1.28
N CYS A 663 -36.24 -2.85 0.70
CA CYS A 663 -36.00 -2.61 -0.73
C CYS A 663 -36.52 -3.76 -1.63
N LEU A 664 -36.91 -4.90 -1.07
CA LEU A 664 -37.18 -6.16 -1.81
C LEU A 664 -38.67 -6.60 -1.84
N GLN A 665 -39.61 -5.75 -1.38
CA GLN A 665 -41.07 -6.01 -1.33
C GLN A 665 -41.45 -7.49 -0.95
N ASN A 666 -42.56 -8.04 -1.49
CA ASN A 666 -43.09 -9.38 -1.17
C ASN A 666 -42.11 -10.54 -1.44
N GLU A 667 -41.06 -10.34 -2.24
CA GLU A 667 -40.06 -11.33 -2.60
C GLU A 667 -38.96 -11.48 -1.52
N GLY A 668 -38.65 -10.44 -0.74
CA GLY A 668 -37.67 -10.49 0.36
C GLY A 668 -38.04 -11.49 1.47
N GLN A 669 -39.33 -11.74 1.68
CA GLN A 669 -39.83 -12.77 2.59
C GLN A 669 -39.50 -14.20 2.11
N ARG A 670 -39.35 -14.44 0.80
CA ARG A 670 -38.92 -15.75 0.25
C ARG A 670 -37.47 -16.07 0.60
N LEU A 671 -36.56 -15.08 0.55
CA LEU A 671 -35.16 -15.22 0.97
C LEU A 671 -35.00 -15.41 2.48
N VAL A 672 -35.79 -14.69 3.29
CA VAL A 672 -35.79 -14.87 4.75
C VAL A 672 -36.36 -16.24 5.14
N ASN A 673 -37.40 -16.70 4.45
CA ASN A 673 -37.94 -18.05 4.65
C ASN A 673 -36.95 -19.13 4.16
N TRP A 674 -36.19 -18.90 3.09
CA TRP A 674 -35.10 -19.78 2.66
C TRP A 674 -34.05 -20.02 3.75
N SER A 675 -33.69 -18.98 4.52
CA SER A 675 -32.78 -19.11 5.68
C SER A 675 -33.33 -19.95 6.85
N LYS A 676 -34.62 -20.29 6.82
CA LYS A 676 -35.32 -21.10 7.84
C LYS A 676 -35.78 -22.48 7.33
N ILE A 677 -35.57 -22.82 6.06
CA ILE A 677 -36.02 -24.10 5.50
C ILE A 677 -34.95 -25.18 5.72
N ASP A 678 -35.03 -25.80 6.89
CA ASP A 678 -34.81 -27.24 7.01
C ASP A 678 -36.21 -27.90 6.94
N LYS A 679 -36.42 -28.81 5.97
CA LYS A 679 -37.53 -29.81 5.87
C LYS A 679 -38.76 -29.61 4.95
N ILE A 680 -38.76 -28.84 3.87
CA ILE A 680 -39.88 -28.96 2.89
C ILE A 680 -39.41 -29.01 1.43
N TRP A 681 -39.10 -30.22 0.98
CA TRP A 681 -39.34 -30.63 -0.40
C TRP A 681 -40.07 -31.98 -0.40
N ALA A 682 -41.37 -31.93 -0.10
CA ALA A 682 -42.35 -32.93 -0.49
C ALA A 682 -43.76 -32.43 -0.11
N THR A 683 -44.26 -31.38 -0.75
CA THR A 683 -45.69 -31.16 -1.08
C THR A 683 -45.89 -29.73 -1.56
N GLY A 684 -46.45 -29.58 -2.76
CA GLY A 684 -46.95 -28.28 -3.22
C GLY A 684 -48.21 -27.90 -2.45
N SER A 685 -48.32 -26.63 -2.06
CA SER A 685 -49.60 -25.93 -1.87
C SER A 685 -49.31 -24.45 -1.65
N GLY A 686 -50.05 -23.58 -2.36
CA GLY A 686 -50.00 -22.14 -2.19
C GLY A 686 -50.76 -21.64 -0.94
N VAL A 687 -50.69 -20.33 -0.73
CA VAL A 687 -51.83 -19.42 -0.50
C VAL A 687 -51.26 -17.99 -0.42
N LEU A 688 -51.90 -17.10 -1.17
CA LEU A 688 -51.70 -15.66 -1.26
C LEU A 688 -52.56 -14.98 -0.18
N SER A 689 -52.02 -14.02 0.58
CA SER A 689 -52.85 -13.11 1.40
C SER A 689 -52.52 -11.65 1.08
N LYS A 690 -53.53 -10.94 0.58
CA LYS A 690 -53.56 -9.50 0.30
C LYS A 690 -53.59 -8.67 1.60
N SER A 691 -53.05 -7.45 1.54
CA SER A 691 -53.56 -6.30 2.32
C SER A 691 -53.29 -4.99 1.57
N ILE A 692 -54.34 -4.29 1.14
CA ILE A 692 -54.92 -3.05 1.69
C ILE A 692 -54.27 -1.80 1.06
N GLU A 693 -55.11 -1.00 0.39
CA GLU A 693 -54.80 0.27 -0.26
C GLU A 693 -54.62 1.37 0.80
N GLU A 694 -53.37 1.75 1.10
CA GLU A 694 -53.00 3.00 1.78
C GLU A 694 -51.76 3.60 1.06
N ASP A 695 -51.58 4.92 1.16
CA ASP A 695 -50.64 5.74 0.37
C ASP A 695 -49.19 5.16 0.36
N PRO A 696 -48.66 4.72 -0.80
CA PRO A 696 -47.47 3.87 -0.88
C PRO A 696 -46.16 4.54 -0.41
N CYS A 697 -46.10 5.87 -0.31
CA CYS A 697 -44.88 6.57 0.10
C CYS A 697 -44.65 6.56 1.63
N HIS A 698 -45.73 6.48 2.42
CA HIS A 698 -45.68 6.63 3.87
C HIS A 698 -45.37 5.32 4.63
N VAL A 699 -45.89 4.19 4.13
CA VAL A 699 -45.64 2.85 4.70
C VAL A 699 -44.14 2.48 4.56
N VAL A 700 -43.54 2.84 3.44
CA VAL A 700 -42.16 2.48 3.07
C VAL A 700 -41.12 3.13 4.01
N LEU A 701 -41.26 4.40 4.39
CA LEU A 701 -40.28 5.09 5.27
C LEU A 701 -40.32 4.60 6.74
N TRP A 702 -41.48 4.18 7.23
CA TRP A 702 -41.62 3.60 8.57
C TRP A 702 -40.91 2.25 8.69
N ASP A 703 -41.02 1.41 7.66
CA ASP A 703 -40.31 0.13 7.57
C ASP A 703 -38.78 0.31 7.51
N TYR A 704 -38.30 1.37 6.85
CA TYR A 704 -36.89 1.76 6.90
C TYR A 704 -36.47 2.19 8.30
N HIS A 705 -37.21 3.07 8.98
CA HIS A 705 -36.85 3.53 10.33
C HIS A 705 -36.69 2.35 11.31
N LYS A 706 -37.59 1.37 11.27
CA LYS A 706 -37.49 0.17 12.11
C LYS A 706 -36.27 -0.69 11.77
N SER A 707 -36.03 -0.91 10.47
CA SER A 707 -34.91 -1.73 9.98
C SER A 707 -33.55 -1.11 10.32
N TYR A 708 -33.40 0.21 10.16
CA TYR A 708 -32.17 0.93 10.48
C TYR A 708 -31.88 0.98 11.99
N ASN A 709 -32.90 1.13 12.85
CA ASN A 709 -32.72 1.05 14.30
C ASN A 709 -32.20 -0.32 14.73
N LYS A 710 -32.82 -1.40 14.23
CA LYS A 710 -32.35 -2.76 14.52
C LYS A 710 -30.91 -2.98 14.03
N ALA A 711 -30.60 -2.50 12.82
CA ALA A 711 -29.25 -2.62 12.28
C ALA A 711 -28.22 -1.86 13.13
N TYR A 712 -28.57 -0.69 13.66
CA TYR A 712 -27.72 0.06 14.59
C TYR A 712 -27.40 -0.75 15.86
N ASP A 713 -28.41 -1.37 16.48
CA ASP A 713 -28.24 -2.20 17.68
C ASP A 713 -27.36 -3.44 17.40
N ASP A 714 -27.55 -4.09 16.26
CA ASP A 714 -26.76 -5.24 15.82
C ASP A 714 -25.29 -4.86 15.58
N VAL A 715 -25.02 -3.71 14.95
CA VAL A 715 -23.64 -3.20 14.75
C VAL A 715 -22.99 -2.83 16.07
N CYS A 716 -23.71 -2.18 17.00
CA CYS A 716 -23.18 -1.86 18.33
C CYS A 716 -22.80 -3.15 19.08
N SER A 717 -23.66 -4.16 19.04
CA SER A 717 -23.38 -5.48 19.61
C SER A 717 -22.15 -6.14 18.96
N ALA A 718 -21.99 -6.00 17.64
CA ALA A 718 -20.82 -6.50 16.91
C ALA A 718 -19.51 -5.82 17.35
N ILE A 719 -19.54 -4.52 17.66
CA ILE A 719 -18.39 -3.76 18.18
C ILE A 719 -18.00 -4.25 19.58
N ASP A 720 -18.97 -4.45 20.47
CA ASP A 720 -18.73 -4.90 21.84
C ASP A 720 -18.12 -6.31 21.89
N ILE A 721 -18.56 -7.20 21.00
CA ILE A 721 -17.99 -8.54 20.86
C ILE A 721 -16.52 -8.49 20.41
N LEU A 722 -16.17 -7.62 19.45
CA LEU A 722 -14.77 -7.44 19.06
C LEU A 722 -13.92 -6.77 20.13
N ALA A 723 -14.52 -5.88 20.92
CA ALA A 723 -13.84 -5.24 22.03
C ALA A 723 -13.47 -6.27 23.12
N ALA A 724 -14.33 -7.26 23.36
CA ALA A 724 -14.07 -8.36 24.28
C ALA A 724 -12.94 -9.31 23.78
N ALA A 725 -12.74 -9.42 22.47
CA ALA A 725 -11.74 -10.29 21.85
C ALA A 725 -10.35 -9.65 21.65
N ALA A 726 -10.24 -8.33 21.81
CA ALA A 726 -9.00 -7.60 21.57
C ALA A 726 -7.95 -7.94 22.65
N THR A 727 -6.88 -8.62 22.25
CA THR A 727 -5.71 -8.89 23.09
C THR A 727 -4.84 -7.63 23.24
N THR A 728 -3.79 -7.70 24.06
CA THR A 728 -2.75 -6.65 24.19
C THR A 728 -2.05 -6.30 22.88
N ASP A 729 -2.20 -7.11 21.83
CA ASP A 729 -1.49 -6.99 20.54
C ASP A 729 -2.18 -6.09 19.51
N HIS A 730 -3.11 -5.23 19.96
CA HIS A 730 -3.74 -4.21 19.12
C HIS A 730 -4.45 -4.81 17.88
N THR A 731 -5.06 -5.98 18.04
CA THR A 731 -5.83 -6.67 16.99
C THR A 731 -7.19 -5.99 16.78
N PHE A 732 -7.74 -6.12 15.56
CA PHE A 732 -9.05 -5.57 15.16
C PHE A 732 -9.22 -4.03 15.18
N ILE A 733 -8.14 -3.24 15.22
CA ILE A 733 -8.26 -1.76 15.28
C ILE A 733 -9.04 -1.20 14.09
N PHE A 734 -8.70 -1.61 12.87
CA PHE A 734 -9.39 -1.14 11.66
C PHE A 734 -10.87 -1.51 11.70
N GLN A 735 -11.18 -2.76 12.03
CA GLN A 735 -12.53 -3.32 12.04
C GLN A 735 -13.42 -2.60 13.05
N ARG A 736 -12.91 -2.39 14.27
CA ARG A 736 -13.63 -1.67 15.32
C ARG A 736 -13.87 -0.21 14.94
N TRP A 737 -12.88 0.46 14.37
CA TRP A 737 -13.04 1.85 13.93
C TRP A 737 -14.03 1.93 12.77
N PHE A 738 -13.96 1.04 11.78
CA PHE A 738 -14.89 0.98 10.65
C PHE A 738 -16.34 0.74 11.10
N LEU A 739 -16.58 -0.25 11.97
CA LEU A 739 -17.91 -0.54 12.50
C LEU A 739 -18.45 0.63 13.34
N ASN A 740 -17.60 1.31 14.13
CA ASN A 740 -18.02 2.50 14.87
C ASN A 740 -18.45 3.63 13.93
N LEU A 741 -17.71 3.87 12.84
CA LEU A 741 -18.13 4.85 11.82
C LEU A 741 -19.46 4.45 11.18
N ARG A 742 -19.67 3.17 10.85
CA ARG A 742 -20.95 2.68 10.32
C ARG A 742 -22.09 2.86 11.32
N ALA A 743 -21.88 2.54 12.60
CA ALA A 743 -22.88 2.76 13.66
C ALA A 743 -23.26 4.24 13.78
N LYS A 744 -22.28 5.16 13.75
CA LYS A 744 -22.55 6.60 13.75
C LYS A 744 -23.37 7.04 12.52
N VAL A 745 -23.10 6.49 11.33
CA VAL A 745 -23.90 6.76 10.12
C VAL A 745 -25.34 6.27 10.31
N LEU A 746 -25.52 5.04 10.76
CA LEU A 746 -26.86 4.46 10.98
C LEU A 746 -27.66 5.27 12.00
N GLN A 747 -27.04 5.67 13.11
CA GLN A 747 -27.68 6.52 14.11
C GLN A 747 -28.15 7.85 13.53
N ILE A 748 -27.31 8.50 12.70
CA ILE A 748 -27.70 9.77 12.08
C ILE A 748 -28.85 9.57 11.08
N VAL A 749 -28.83 8.49 10.29
CA VAL A 749 -29.91 8.20 9.34
C VAL A 749 -31.22 7.94 10.09
N VAL A 750 -31.19 7.23 11.22
CA VAL A 750 -32.35 7.08 12.13
C VAL A 750 -32.83 8.45 12.60
N ASP A 751 -31.93 9.33 13.04
CA ASP A 751 -32.29 10.68 13.48
C ASP A 751 -32.98 11.47 12.34
N ILE A 752 -32.50 11.36 11.09
CA ILE A 752 -33.11 11.99 9.90
C ILE A 752 -34.50 11.40 9.61
N LEU A 753 -34.63 10.08 9.56
CA LEU A 753 -35.91 9.41 9.29
C LEU A 753 -36.96 9.74 10.36
N LYS A 754 -36.55 9.82 11.63
CA LYS A 754 -37.42 10.24 12.73
C LYS A 754 -37.96 11.66 12.53
N LEU A 755 -37.10 12.58 12.09
CA LEU A 755 -37.50 13.96 11.78
C LEU A 755 -38.47 14.02 10.60
N ILE A 756 -38.17 13.29 9.50
CA ILE A 756 -39.06 13.22 8.33
C ILE A 756 -40.43 12.64 8.73
N ASN A 757 -40.47 11.54 9.48
CA ASN A 757 -41.71 10.90 9.92
C ASN A 757 -42.53 11.78 10.88
N SER A 758 -41.87 12.51 11.79
CA SER A 758 -42.56 13.43 12.71
C SER A 758 -43.23 14.62 12.01
N SER A 759 -42.70 15.04 10.86
CA SER A 759 -43.29 16.10 10.05
C SER A 759 -44.55 15.66 9.30
N ALA A 760 -44.69 14.35 9.03
CA ALA A 760 -45.84 13.78 8.36
C ALA A 760 -47.02 13.53 9.31
N SER A 761 -46.76 13.11 10.56
CA SER A 761 -47.82 12.75 11.55
C SER A 761 -48.59 13.94 12.12
N ASN A 762 -48.05 15.17 12.06
CA ASN A 762 -48.70 16.36 12.61
C ASN A 762 -49.83 16.93 11.72
N VAL A 763 -50.09 16.33 10.55
CA VAL A 763 -51.03 16.87 9.56
C VAL A 763 -52.42 16.19 9.62
N GLU A 764 -52.51 14.94 10.06
CA GLU A 764 -53.79 14.21 10.10
C GLU A 764 -54.70 14.65 11.27
N ASN A 765 -54.13 15.17 12.36
CA ASN A 765 -54.92 15.60 13.53
C ASN A 765 -55.58 16.98 13.40
N THR A 766 -55.36 17.71 12.31
CA THR A 766 -56.01 19.01 12.05
C THR A 766 -57.29 18.93 11.23
N GLY A 767 -57.80 17.72 10.93
CA GLY A 767 -58.98 17.52 10.09
C GLY A 767 -60.35 17.74 10.75
N ASN A 768 -60.45 17.81 12.08
CA ASN A 768 -61.75 17.85 12.78
C ASN A 768 -61.84 19.00 13.80
N VAL A 769 -61.95 20.25 13.33
CA VAL A 769 -62.52 21.33 14.14
C VAL A 769 -63.54 22.07 13.27
N GLU A 770 -64.82 21.94 13.62
CA GLU A 770 -65.91 22.70 13.03
C GLU A 770 -65.64 24.20 13.16
N TRP A 771 -65.80 24.91 12.05
CA TRP A 771 -65.72 26.35 11.97
C TRP A 771 -66.87 26.99 12.76
N VAL A 772 -66.54 27.61 13.89
CA VAL A 772 -67.42 28.61 14.52
C VAL A 772 -66.85 29.99 14.18
N GLU A 773 -67.56 30.72 13.34
CA GLU A 773 -67.27 32.12 13.02
C GLU A 773 -67.35 32.99 14.29
N GLY A 774 -66.26 33.73 14.55
CA GLY A 774 -66.26 34.82 15.53
C GLY A 774 -65.40 34.57 16.78
N CYS A 775 -64.08 34.44 16.61
CA CYS A 775 -63.10 34.73 17.66
C CYS A 775 -61.78 35.21 17.02
N THR A 776 -61.56 36.52 17.02
CA THR A 776 -60.22 37.10 16.82
C THR A 776 -59.39 36.83 18.08
N ASN A 777 -58.21 36.25 17.89
CA ASN A 777 -57.21 35.83 18.89
C ASN A 777 -57.25 34.35 19.31
N ILE A 778 -56.83 33.47 18.41
CA ILE A 778 -56.16 32.22 18.79
C ILE A 778 -54.79 32.25 18.10
N ARG A 779 -53.71 32.30 18.91
CA ARG A 779 -52.35 32.00 18.42
C ARG A 779 -52.35 30.56 17.96
N PHE A 780 -52.44 30.32 16.66
CA PHE A 780 -52.07 29.04 16.08
C PHE A 780 -50.60 28.80 16.42
N GLY A 781 -50.32 27.78 17.22
CA GLY A 781 -48.96 27.29 17.40
C GLY A 781 -48.47 26.80 16.04
N GLU A 782 -47.53 27.52 15.45
CA GLU A 782 -46.76 27.04 14.31
C GLU A 782 -46.18 25.66 14.69
N PRO A 783 -46.34 24.59 13.88
CA PRO A 783 -45.43 23.49 13.92
C PRO A 783 -44.15 23.99 13.25
N THR A 784 -43.36 24.78 13.98
CA THR A 784 -41.99 25.06 13.58
C THR A 784 -41.30 23.71 13.60
N LEU A 785 -41.10 23.13 12.41
CA LEU A 785 -40.05 22.13 12.23
C LEU A 785 -38.78 22.86 12.65
N ASP A 786 -38.37 22.68 13.91
CA ASP A 786 -37.31 23.48 14.52
C ASP A 786 -36.11 23.43 13.59
N ALA A 787 -35.82 24.56 12.94
CA ALA A 787 -34.65 24.71 12.09
C ALA A 787 -33.35 24.39 12.86
N HIS A 788 -33.46 24.39 14.18
CA HIS A 788 -32.47 24.00 15.17
C HIS A 788 -32.12 22.50 15.19
N SER A 789 -32.89 21.59 14.56
CA SER A 789 -32.67 20.13 14.66
C SER A 789 -31.83 19.50 13.52
N LEU A 790 -31.97 19.98 12.27
CA LEU A 790 -31.27 19.42 11.10
C LEU A 790 -29.84 19.95 10.92
N THR A 791 -29.57 21.18 11.34
CA THR A 791 -28.23 21.79 11.25
C THR A 791 -27.17 21.01 12.04
N PRO A 792 -27.40 20.61 13.31
CA PRO A 792 -26.47 19.73 14.04
C PRO A 792 -26.22 18.38 13.34
N ILE A 793 -27.24 17.81 12.69
CA ILE A 793 -27.13 16.56 11.94
C ILE A 793 -26.20 16.71 10.75
N SER A 794 -26.35 17.78 9.95
CA SER A 794 -25.48 18.06 8.81
C SER A 794 -24.00 18.14 9.20
N PHE A 795 -23.70 18.75 10.35
CA PHE A 795 -22.32 18.88 10.83
C PHE A 795 -21.77 17.57 11.40
N ARG A 796 -22.60 16.75 12.04
CA ARG A 796 -22.21 15.38 12.43
C ARG A 796 -21.83 14.55 11.20
N LEU A 797 -22.58 14.64 10.11
CA LEU A 797 -22.27 13.96 8.84
C LEU A 797 -20.98 14.46 8.20
N LYS A 798 -20.78 15.78 8.12
CA LYS A 798 -19.52 16.36 7.65
C LYS A 798 -18.33 15.85 8.47
N ARG A 799 -18.47 15.80 9.80
CA ARG A 799 -17.44 15.29 10.70
C ARG A 799 -17.14 13.80 10.44
N LEU A 800 -18.17 12.99 10.20
CA LEU A 800 -17.98 11.59 9.83
C LEU A 800 -17.18 11.42 8.54
N ALA A 801 -17.40 12.30 7.56
CA ALA A 801 -16.60 12.31 6.34
C ALA A 801 -15.11 12.54 6.64
N GLN A 802 -14.79 13.48 7.54
CA GLN A 802 -13.41 13.73 7.99
C GLN A 802 -12.82 12.55 8.79
N GLU A 803 -13.62 11.87 9.62
CA GLU A 803 -13.17 10.68 10.35
C GLU A 803 -12.86 9.51 9.40
N LEU A 804 -13.64 9.35 8.32
CA LEU A 804 -13.39 8.37 7.26
C LEU A 804 -12.08 8.67 6.50
N ASP A 805 -11.81 9.95 6.21
CA ASP A 805 -10.54 10.35 5.57
C ASP A 805 -9.34 10.10 6.50
N LEU A 806 -9.48 10.40 7.79
CA LEU A 806 -8.45 10.12 8.78
C LEU A 806 -8.18 8.61 8.89
N MET A 807 -9.23 7.78 8.89
CA MET A 807 -9.08 6.33 8.83
C MET A 807 -8.34 5.91 7.57
N ALA A 808 -8.75 6.36 6.39
CA ALA A 808 -8.14 6.00 5.11
C ALA A 808 -6.64 6.34 5.06
N THR A 809 -6.25 7.47 5.66
CA THR A 809 -4.85 7.93 5.74
C THR A 809 -4.05 7.32 6.90
N SER A 810 -4.69 6.62 7.84
CA SER A 810 -4.03 6.04 9.02
C SER A 810 -3.49 4.62 8.81
N PHE A 811 -3.90 3.92 7.74
CA PHE A 811 -3.47 2.56 7.44
C PHE A 811 -2.66 2.52 6.13
N MET A 812 -1.34 2.68 6.24
CA MET A 812 -0.41 2.77 5.09
C MET A 812 -0.33 1.51 4.22
N ASP A 813 -0.77 0.36 4.72
CA ASP A 813 -0.81 -0.90 3.97
C ASP A 813 -2.18 -1.17 3.34
N MET A 814 -3.11 -0.21 3.41
CA MET A 814 -4.41 -0.29 2.76
C MET A 814 -4.24 -0.32 1.23
N ASP A 815 -4.95 -1.22 0.57
CA ASP A 815 -4.98 -1.28 -0.89
C ASP A 815 -5.81 -0.13 -1.48
N LEU A 816 -5.51 0.24 -2.73
CA LEU A 816 -6.14 1.36 -3.41
C LEU A 816 -7.67 1.21 -3.48
N ARG A 817 -8.20 0.00 -3.67
CA ARG A 817 -9.65 -0.24 -3.79
C ARG A 817 -10.35 -0.07 -2.44
N SER A 818 -9.76 -0.55 -1.36
CA SER A 818 -10.23 -0.27 0.01
C SER A 818 -10.21 1.22 0.31
N TYR A 819 -9.15 1.94 -0.09
CA TYR A 819 -9.07 3.39 0.06
C TYR A 819 -10.18 4.11 -0.73
N ARG A 820 -10.43 3.72 -1.99
CA ARG A 820 -11.56 4.23 -2.80
C ARG A 820 -12.90 4.00 -2.12
N THR A 821 -13.11 2.80 -1.56
CA THR A 821 -14.34 2.47 -0.81
C THR A 821 -14.53 3.42 0.38
N CYS A 822 -13.51 3.65 1.20
CA CYS A 822 -13.57 4.61 2.31
C CYS A 822 -13.85 6.04 1.82
N SER A 823 -13.24 6.45 0.71
CA SER A 823 -13.42 7.77 0.11
C SER A 823 -14.84 7.98 -0.43
N ARG A 824 -15.42 6.93 -1.03
CA ARG A 824 -16.83 6.90 -1.47
C ARG A 824 -17.78 7.05 -0.30
N LEU A 825 -17.54 6.35 0.81
CA LEU A 825 -18.34 6.50 2.04
C LEU A 825 -18.23 7.93 2.62
N ALA A 826 -17.06 8.54 2.54
CA ALA A 826 -16.87 9.92 3.00
C ALA A 826 -17.60 10.93 2.08
N LEU A 827 -17.58 10.71 0.76
CA LEU A 827 -18.38 11.47 -0.20
C LEU A 827 -19.88 11.33 0.09
N ASN A 828 -20.37 10.12 0.35
CA ASN A 828 -21.76 9.88 0.75
C ASN A 828 -22.16 10.66 2.01
N CYS A 829 -21.30 10.67 3.04
CA CYS A 829 -21.56 11.45 4.25
C CYS A 829 -21.61 12.96 3.94
N SER A 830 -20.77 13.44 3.02
CA SER A 830 -20.71 14.86 2.63
C SER A 830 -21.90 15.27 1.78
N LEU A 831 -22.36 14.39 0.90
CA LEU A 831 -23.60 14.55 0.15
C LEU A 831 -24.79 14.67 1.10
N LEU A 832 -24.95 13.74 2.05
CA LEU A 832 -26.02 13.81 3.04
C LEU A 832 -25.89 15.04 3.95
N ALA A 833 -24.67 15.45 4.30
CA ALA A 833 -24.41 16.68 5.05
C ALA A 833 -24.89 17.91 4.27
N PHE A 834 -24.58 17.98 2.98
CA PHE A 834 -25.08 19.02 2.08
C PHE A 834 -26.61 18.97 2.00
N SER A 835 -27.20 17.82 1.65
CA SER A 835 -28.66 17.70 1.50
C SER A 835 -29.41 18.06 2.79
N THR A 836 -28.95 17.62 3.96
CA THR A 836 -29.59 17.96 5.25
C THR A 836 -29.38 19.41 5.66
N GLY A 837 -28.21 19.99 5.38
CA GLY A 837 -27.88 21.37 5.73
C GLY A 837 -28.60 22.43 4.89
N PHE A 838 -29.03 22.07 3.67
CA PHE A 838 -29.64 22.99 2.71
C PHE A 838 -31.17 22.93 2.63
N VAL A 839 -31.81 21.94 3.28
CA VAL A 839 -33.29 21.81 3.34
C VAL A 839 -33.99 23.07 3.87
N LEU A 840 -33.34 23.80 4.79
CA LEU A 840 -33.88 25.00 5.41
C LEU A 840 -33.19 26.31 4.96
N TYR A 841 -32.39 26.27 3.90
CA TYR A 841 -31.73 27.47 3.39
C TYR A 841 -32.76 28.47 2.85
N SER A 842 -32.77 29.71 3.37
CA SER A 842 -33.62 30.80 2.87
C SER A 842 -32.77 32.04 2.60
N PRO A 843 -32.73 32.55 1.35
CA PRO A 843 -31.94 33.73 0.99
C PRO A 843 -32.32 34.99 1.79
N ASP A 844 -33.59 35.15 2.17
CA ASP A 844 -34.13 36.37 2.79
C ASP A 844 -33.76 36.54 4.27
N LEU A 845 -33.44 35.46 5.00
CA LEU A 845 -33.06 35.51 6.43
C LEU A 845 -31.57 35.78 6.68
N CYS A 846 -30.71 35.67 5.65
CA CYS A 846 -29.26 35.75 5.79
C CYS A 846 -28.70 37.16 6.01
N SER A 847 -29.52 38.21 5.93
CA SER A 847 -29.10 39.58 6.21
C SER A 847 -28.99 39.92 7.71
N HIS A 848 -29.60 39.11 8.60
CA HIS A 848 -29.71 39.45 10.03
C HIS A 848 -29.21 38.37 11.01
N ALA A 849 -28.82 37.18 10.54
CA ALA A 849 -28.37 36.09 11.41
C ALA A 849 -26.84 35.86 11.34
N ASN A 850 -26.05 36.93 11.47
CA ASN A 850 -24.66 36.75 11.84
C ASN A 850 -24.59 36.45 13.34
N THR A 851 -23.96 35.32 13.67
CA THR A 851 -23.51 34.90 15.03
C THR A 851 -24.60 34.45 16.00
N MET A 852 -24.93 33.15 15.98
CA MET A 852 -25.49 32.45 17.15
C MET A 852 -24.44 31.52 17.77
N TYR A 853 -24.13 31.76 19.04
CA TYR A 853 -23.24 30.95 19.88
C TYR A 853 -23.97 29.65 20.27
N TRP A 854 -23.46 28.49 19.87
CA TRP A 854 -23.98 27.20 20.33
C TRP A 854 -23.05 26.61 21.39
N GLY A 855 -23.62 26.26 22.54
CA GLY A 855 -22.94 25.65 23.68
C GLY A 855 -22.57 24.19 23.42
N PHE A 856 -21.54 23.96 22.61
CA PHE A 856 -20.68 22.78 22.67
C PHE A 856 -19.23 23.31 22.72
N GLY A 857 -18.41 22.77 23.61
CA GLY A 857 -17.12 23.35 24.03
C GLY A 857 -15.99 23.43 23.00
N ASP A 858 -16.26 23.59 21.70
CA ASP A 858 -15.27 23.90 20.67
C ASP A 858 -15.73 25.06 19.78
N SER A 859 -15.03 26.19 19.90
CA SER A 859 -15.34 27.48 19.30
C SER A 859 -15.00 27.58 17.80
N ARG A 860 -15.68 26.85 16.91
CA ARG A 860 -15.65 27.14 15.46
C ARG A 860 -17.02 27.64 14.99
N LYS A 861 -17.04 28.86 14.44
CA LYS A 861 -18.21 29.47 13.79
C LYS A 861 -18.67 28.55 12.65
N CYS A 862 -19.94 28.14 12.66
CA CYS A 862 -20.47 27.14 11.74
C CYS A 862 -21.34 27.80 10.66
N SER A 863 -20.98 27.66 9.37
CA SER A 863 -21.71 28.24 8.23
C SER A 863 -22.05 27.19 7.18
N GLN A 864 -23.13 27.39 6.41
CA GLN A 864 -23.48 26.51 5.28
C GLN A 864 -22.38 26.50 4.19
N SER A 865 -21.57 27.57 4.09
CA SER A 865 -20.42 27.62 3.20
C SER A 865 -19.40 26.50 3.48
N MET A 866 -19.26 26.07 4.74
CA MET A 866 -18.37 24.95 5.10
C MET A 866 -18.84 23.59 4.55
N LEU A 867 -20.15 23.39 4.35
CA LEU A 867 -20.71 22.15 3.81
C LEU A 867 -20.49 22.07 2.30
N VAL A 868 -20.69 23.20 1.60
CA VAL A 868 -20.42 23.31 0.15
C VAL A 868 -18.93 23.14 -0.12
N GLN A 869 -18.07 23.79 0.67
CA GLN A 869 -16.62 23.64 0.54
C GLN A 869 -16.15 22.20 0.74
N ASP A 870 -16.75 21.45 1.66
CA ASP A 870 -16.41 20.04 1.88
C ASP A 870 -16.74 19.20 0.64
N LEU A 871 -17.95 19.38 0.08
CA LEU A 871 -18.38 18.66 -1.11
C LEU A 871 -17.58 19.04 -2.36
N VAL A 872 -17.27 20.33 -2.57
CA VAL A 872 -16.40 20.82 -3.67
C VAL A 872 -15.03 20.16 -3.59
N LYS A 873 -14.40 20.14 -2.42
CA LYS A 873 -13.07 19.53 -2.25
C LYS A 873 -13.03 18.07 -2.66
N ARG A 874 -14.12 17.33 -2.44
CA ARG A 874 -14.22 15.89 -2.77
C ARG A 874 -14.51 15.64 -4.24
N LEU A 875 -15.29 16.52 -4.89
CA LEU A 875 -15.65 16.38 -6.30
C LEU A 875 -14.65 17.03 -7.27
N TRP A 876 -13.74 17.89 -6.77
CA TRP A 876 -12.85 18.72 -7.59
C TRP A 876 -12.06 17.94 -8.66
N HIS A 877 -11.56 16.77 -8.33
CA HIS A 877 -10.78 15.91 -9.23
C HIS A 877 -11.60 14.74 -9.82
N VAL A 878 -12.92 14.71 -9.57
CA VAL A 878 -13.82 13.60 -9.93
C VAL A 878 -14.77 14.03 -11.04
N ASP A 879 -15.43 15.19 -10.87
CA ASP A 879 -16.37 15.74 -11.84
C ASP A 879 -16.20 17.26 -11.90
N GLY A 880 -15.61 17.73 -13.00
CA GLY A 880 -15.32 19.15 -13.21
C GLY A 880 -16.58 19.99 -13.35
N GLU A 881 -17.63 19.45 -13.96
CA GLU A 881 -18.89 20.15 -14.20
C GLU A 881 -19.63 20.39 -12.87
N MET A 882 -19.84 19.34 -12.07
CA MET A 882 -20.44 19.46 -10.74
C MET A 882 -19.64 20.39 -9.83
N SER A 883 -18.31 20.35 -9.90
CA SER A 883 -17.45 21.24 -9.12
C SER A 883 -17.63 22.70 -9.51
N THR A 884 -17.83 23.00 -10.80
CA THR A 884 -18.13 24.37 -11.25
C THR A 884 -19.50 24.83 -10.75
N ILE A 885 -20.52 23.99 -10.83
CA ILE A 885 -21.88 24.28 -10.32
C ILE A 885 -21.83 24.55 -8.81
N LEU A 886 -21.17 23.70 -8.03
CA LEU A 886 -21.01 23.88 -6.60
C LEU A 886 -20.22 25.13 -6.23
N THR A 887 -19.25 25.52 -7.06
CA THR A 887 -18.50 26.77 -6.87
C THR A 887 -19.41 27.99 -7.11
N GLN A 888 -20.35 27.91 -8.07
CA GLN A 888 -21.39 28.94 -8.25
C GLN A 888 -22.38 28.97 -7.07
N VAL A 889 -22.74 27.81 -6.50
CA VAL A 889 -23.54 27.76 -5.28
C VAL A 889 -22.80 28.41 -4.11
N LEU A 890 -21.48 28.20 -4.01
CA LEU A 890 -20.66 28.80 -2.96
C LEU A 890 -20.65 30.34 -3.03
N THR A 891 -20.60 30.94 -4.23
CA THR A 891 -20.65 32.41 -4.39
C THR A 891 -22.00 33.02 -4.02
N ILE A 892 -23.08 32.24 -4.09
CA ILE A 892 -24.42 32.65 -3.63
C ILE A 892 -24.52 32.64 -2.10
N VAL A 893 -23.77 31.76 -1.42
CA VAL A 893 -23.79 31.60 0.04
C VAL A 893 -22.82 32.56 0.75
N GLU A 894 -21.66 32.90 0.16
CA GLU A 894 -20.68 33.87 0.73
C GLU A 894 -19.62 34.36 -0.29
N VAL A 895 -19.03 35.54 -0.07
CA VAL A 895 -17.87 36.03 -0.86
C VAL A 895 -16.59 35.30 -0.41
N PRO A 896 -15.84 34.64 -1.30
CA PRO A 896 -14.74 33.77 -0.91
C PRO A 896 -13.58 34.58 -0.32
N THR A 897 -13.35 34.43 0.98
CA THR A 897 -12.11 34.90 1.62
C THR A 897 -11.12 33.73 1.74
N SER A 898 -10.00 33.86 1.04
CA SER A 898 -8.76 33.06 1.09
C SER A 898 -8.68 31.78 0.25
N HIS A 899 -7.48 31.58 -0.31
CA HIS A 899 -7.05 30.44 -1.11
C HIS A 899 -7.23 29.12 -0.35
N PHE A 900 -7.80 28.12 -1.03
CA PHE A 900 -8.06 26.80 -0.47
C PHE A 900 -6.77 25.99 -0.31
N PRO A 901 -6.35 25.62 0.92
CA PRO A 901 -5.38 24.55 1.07
C PRO A 901 -6.09 23.24 0.71
N VAL A 902 -5.72 22.68 -0.45
CA VAL A 902 -6.17 21.38 -0.94
C VAL A 902 -5.59 20.31 -0.03
N SER A 903 -6.43 19.61 0.74
CA SER A 903 -6.02 18.35 1.38
C SER A 903 -5.66 17.35 0.28
N PRO A 904 -4.55 16.61 0.36
CA PRO A 904 -4.24 15.58 -0.60
C PRO A 904 -5.02 14.34 -0.14
N THR A 905 -6.33 14.38 -0.25
CA THR A 905 -7.08 13.14 -0.43
C THR A 905 -6.58 12.61 -1.76
N MET A 906 -6.01 11.40 -1.79
CA MET A 906 -5.56 10.81 -3.05
C MET A 906 -6.70 10.94 -4.06
N PRO A 907 -6.48 11.57 -5.23
CA PRO A 907 -7.50 11.71 -6.24
C PRO A 907 -8.11 10.34 -6.53
N LEU A 908 -9.44 10.29 -6.69
CA LEU A 908 -10.10 9.14 -7.30
C LEU A 908 -9.67 9.10 -8.78
N TYR A 909 -8.46 8.61 -9.05
CA TYR A 909 -7.85 8.64 -10.39
C TYR A 909 -8.60 7.79 -11.43
N LYS A 910 -9.54 6.94 -11.00
CA LYS A 910 -10.38 6.11 -11.86
C LYS A 910 -11.77 6.00 -11.26
N ILE A 911 -12.79 6.27 -12.06
CA ILE A 911 -14.21 6.20 -11.69
C ILE A 911 -14.74 4.84 -12.16
N GLY A 912 -15.04 3.94 -11.23
CA GLY A 912 -15.70 2.66 -11.52
C GLY A 912 -17.23 2.79 -11.52
N SER A 913 -17.94 1.69 -11.74
CA SER A 913 -19.41 1.63 -11.68
C SER A 913 -19.98 2.13 -10.34
N SER A 914 -19.37 1.77 -9.22
CA SER A 914 -19.85 2.11 -7.86
C SER A 914 -19.71 3.60 -7.52
N GLU A 915 -18.69 4.27 -8.05
CA GLU A 915 -18.46 5.70 -7.89
C GLU A 915 -19.46 6.50 -8.73
N LYS A 916 -19.82 6.02 -9.92
CA LYS A 916 -20.85 6.65 -10.77
C LYS A 916 -22.23 6.65 -10.11
N GLU A 917 -22.65 5.56 -9.48
CA GLU A 917 -23.90 5.51 -8.69
C GLU A 917 -23.95 6.68 -7.68
N THR A 918 -22.82 6.97 -7.03
CA THR A 918 -22.72 8.08 -6.06
C THR A 918 -22.82 9.44 -6.74
N LEU A 919 -22.15 9.61 -7.88
CA LEU A 919 -22.17 10.85 -8.65
C LEU A 919 -23.57 11.14 -9.21
N ASP A 920 -24.35 10.13 -9.59
CA ASP A 920 -25.71 10.33 -10.09
C ASP A 920 -26.66 10.80 -8.98
N VAL A 921 -26.54 10.26 -7.76
CA VAL A 921 -27.29 10.78 -6.61
C VAL A 921 -26.83 12.20 -6.25
N CYS A 922 -25.54 12.51 -6.39
CA CYS A 922 -25.04 13.89 -6.25
C CYS A 922 -25.68 14.82 -7.28
N LYS A 923 -25.68 14.44 -8.57
CA LYS A 923 -26.31 15.21 -9.65
C LYS A 923 -27.79 15.46 -9.39
N PHE A 924 -28.52 14.43 -8.95
CA PHE A 924 -29.93 14.54 -8.57
C PHE A 924 -30.15 15.49 -7.39
N ALA A 925 -29.34 15.41 -6.34
CA ALA A 925 -29.43 16.30 -5.19
C ALA A 925 -29.13 17.76 -5.56
N LEU A 926 -28.15 17.99 -6.44
CA LEU A 926 -27.77 19.32 -6.91
C LEU A 926 -28.81 19.92 -7.84
N SER A 927 -29.33 19.15 -8.81
CA SER A 927 -30.38 19.64 -9.71
C SER A 927 -31.67 19.97 -8.96
N GLY A 928 -32.06 19.12 -8.00
CA GLY A 928 -33.17 19.38 -7.10
C GLY A 928 -32.97 20.68 -6.31
N PHE A 929 -31.77 20.89 -5.75
CA PHE A 929 -31.44 22.12 -5.03
C PHE A 929 -31.48 23.38 -5.92
N LEU A 930 -30.94 23.32 -7.14
CA LEU A 930 -30.95 24.46 -8.07
C LEU A 930 -32.38 24.84 -8.48
N SER A 931 -33.22 23.84 -8.80
CA SER A 931 -34.64 24.06 -9.12
C SER A 931 -35.36 24.79 -7.98
N MET A 932 -35.06 24.41 -6.73
CA MET A 932 -35.64 25.05 -5.55
C MET A 932 -35.18 26.51 -5.38
N LEU A 933 -33.93 26.81 -5.71
CA LEU A 933 -33.39 28.17 -5.64
C LEU A 933 -34.01 29.09 -6.70
N GLU A 934 -34.37 28.55 -7.86
CA GLU A 934 -35.10 29.26 -8.92
C GLU A 934 -36.55 29.52 -8.54
N GLU A 935 -37.24 28.52 -7.97
CA GLU A 935 -38.62 28.66 -7.48
C GLU A 935 -38.74 29.69 -6.35
N ALA A 936 -37.77 29.73 -5.43
CA ALA A 936 -37.75 30.67 -4.30
C ALA A 936 -37.67 32.14 -4.74
N LYS A 937 -37.12 32.44 -5.92
CA LYS A 937 -37.06 33.82 -6.46
C LYS A 937 -38.43 34.34 -6.94
N GLY A 938 -39.43 33.47 -7.10
CA GLY A 938 -40.74 33.80 -7.68
C GLY A 938 -41.89 34.04 -6.69
N ILE A 939 -41.71 33.78 -5.39
CA ILE A 939 -42.81 33.70 -4.40
C ILE A 939 -42.87 34.98 -3.54
N LYS A 940 -44.00 35.72 -3.58
CA LYS A 940 -44.21 36.96 -2.81
C LYS A 940 -45.27 36.86 -1.69
N ASP A 941 -45.89 35.70 -1.48
CA ASP A 941 -47.08 35.59 -0.61
C ASP A 941 -46.94 34.56 0.55
N GLY A 942 -47.52 34.88 1.71
CA GLY A 942 -47.26 34.21 3.00
C GLY A 942 -47.70 32.74 3.08
N GLY A 943 -48.68 32.32 2.27
CA GLY A 943 -49.11 30.92 2.15
C GLY A 943 -48.13 30.01 1.40
N GLY A 944 -47.16 30.57 0.68
CA GLY A 944 -46.15 29.83 -0.09
C GLY A 944 -45.11 29.12 0.79
N ARG A 945 -44.81 29.64 1.98
CA ARG A 945 -43.73 29.14 2.86
C ARG A 945 -43.97 27.72 3.38
N TYR A 946 -45.24 27.35 3.66
CA TYR A 946 -45.59 25.99 4.08
C TYR A 946 -45.41 24.98 2.95
N LYS A 947 -45.88 25.31 1.74
CA LYS A 947 -45.73 24.46 0.54
C LYS A 947 -44.25 24.26 0.21
N GLU A 948 -43.45 25.32 0.35
CA GLU A 948 -42.00 25.30 0.13
C GLU A 948 -41.25 24.35 1.08
N SER A 949 -41.56 24.39 2.38
CA SER A 949 -40.97 23.47 3.39
C SER A 949 -41.29 22.00 3.14
N ARG A 950 -42.49 21.69 2.61
CA ARG A 950 -42.90 20.33 2.23
C ARG A 950 -42.13 19.83 1.02
N THR A 951 -41.99 20.67 -0.02
CA THR A 951 -41.20 20.33 -1.22
C THR A 951 -39.72 20.09 -0.86
N ARG A 952 -39.16 20.88 0.08
CA ARG A 952 -37.80 20.73 0.62
C ARG A 952 -37.58 19.39 1.33
N LEU A 953 -38.51 18.99 2.20
CA LEU A 953 -38.45 17.69 2.90
C LEU A 953 -38.69 16.50 1.95
N GLN A 954 -39.53 16.67 0.93
CA GLN A 954 -39.72 15.67 -0.13
C GLN A 954 -38.43 15.46 -0.94
N LEU A 955 -37.69 16.52 -1.27
CA LEU A 955 -36.38 16.35 -1.93
C LEU A 955 -35.42 15.58 -1.04
N LEU A 956 -35.33 15.91 0.27
CA LEU A 956 -34.48 15.16 1.20
C LEU A 956 -34.88 13.69 1.29
N SER A 957 -36.18 13.40 1.34
CA SER A 957 -36.72 12.03 1.33
C SER A 957 -36.33 11.29 0.07
N ASN A 958 -36.45 11.93 -1.11
CA ASN A 958 -36.08 11.34 -2.39
C ASN A 958 -34.56 11.08 -2.51
N VAL A 959 -33.74 12.02 -2.04
CA VAL A 959 -32.27 11.86 -1.99
C VAL A 959 -31.92 10.70 -1.05
N LEU A 960 -32.55 10.64 0.13
CA LEU A 960 -32.31 9.58 1.11
C LEU A 960 -32.73 8.22 0.55
N GLN A 961 -33.88 8.11 -0.11
CA GLN A 961 -34.34 6.86 -0.72
C GLN A 961 -33.40 6.38 -1.83
N ARG A 962 -32.95 7.28 -2.72
CA ARG A 962 -31.95 6.94 -3.74
C ARG A 962 -30.62 6.52 -3.12
N TRP A 963 -30.19 7.18 -2.05
CA TRP A 963 -28.98 6.81 -1.32
C TRP A 963 -29.10 5.44 -0.64
N MET A 964 -30.25 5.12 -0.04
CA MET A 964 -30.50 3.82 0.60
C MET A 964 -30.50 2.65 -0.41
N ASN A 965 -30.88 2.92 -1.66
CA ASN A 965 -30.84 1.93 -2.74
C ASN A 965 -29.43 1.69 -3.33
N MET A 966 -28.43 2.50 -2.96
CA MET A 966 -27.06 2.33 -3.44
C MET A 966 -26.41 1.07 -2.85
N SER A 967 -25.51 0.46 -3.62
CA SER A 967 -24.78 -0.72 -3.19
C SER A 967 -23.73 -0.37 -2.10
N PHE A 968 -24.03 -0.70 -0.84
CA PHE A 968 -23.04 -0.66 0.25
C PHE A 968 -22.04 -1.81 0.09
N GLN A 969 -20.75 -1.49 0.17
CA GLN A 969 -19.65 -2.44 0.03
C GLN A 969 -18.64 -2.26 1.17
N VAL A 970 -18.09 -3.38 1.65
CA VAL A 970 -17.06 -3.37 2.70
C VAL A 970 -15.65 -3.39 2.08
N PRO A 971 -14.71 -2.53 2.56
CA PRO A 971 -13.32 -2.54 2.09
C PRO A 971 -12.68 -3.92 2.22
N LYS A 972 -11.88 -4.34 1.23
CA LYS A 972 -11.11 -5.61 1.31
C LYS A 972 -10.24 -5.66 2.57
N TYR A 973 -9.67 -4.53 2.95
CA TYR A 973 -8.84 -4.34 4.13
C TYR A 973 -9.58 -4.64 5.44
N PHE A 974 -10.91 -4.55 5.49
CA PHE A 974 -11.72 -4.92 6.66
C PHE A 974 -11.48 -6.37 7.10
N PHE A 975 -11.18 -7.27 6.17
CA PHE A 975 -10.91 -8.67 6.50
C PHE A 975 -9.43 -8.98 6.75
N GLN A 976 -8.58 -7.95 6.84
CA GLN A 976 -7.18 -8.07 7.21
C GLN A 976 -7.02 -7.86 8.72
N VAL A 977 -6.91 -8.97 9.46
CA VAL A 977 -6.88 -9.00 10.94
C VAL A 977 -5.45 -8.76 11.51
N ARG A 978 -4.49 -8.39 10.66
CA ARG A 978 -3.09 -8.17 11.08
C ARG A 978 -2.97 -6.89 11.91
N SER A 979 -1.99 -6.85 12.82
CA SER A 979 -1.67 -5.65 13.59
C SER A 979 -1.31 -4.50 12.64
N CYS A 980 -1.89 -3.33 12.89
CA CYS A 980 -1.69 -2.17 12.05
C CYS A 980 -0.30 -1.56 12.24
N VAL A 981 0.13 -0.82 11.22
CA VAL A 981 1.26 0.09 11.35
C VAL A 981 0.90 1.20 12.33
N GLY A 982 1.77 1.43 13.31
CA GLY A 982 1.57 2.51 14.27
C GLY A 982 2.90 2.98 14.87
N ALA A 983 2.79 4.00 15.71
CA ALA A 983 3.92 4.61 16.40
C ALA A 983 3.74 4.52 17.92
N GLU A 984 4.83 4.23 18.62
CA GLU A 984 4.94 4.40 20.07
C GLU A 984 5.81 5.63 20.35
N LEU A 985 5.33 6.54 21.19
CA LEU A 985 6.09 7.71 21.62
C LEU A 985 6.54 7.55 23.07
N PHE A 986 7.85 7.54 23.30
CA PHE A 986 8.47 7.56 24.61
C PHE A 986 9.01 8.96 24.88
N VAL A 987 8.63 9.54 26.01
CA VAL A 987 8.93 10.92 26.36
C VAL A 987 9.65 10.96 27.69
N PHE A 988 10.77 11.69 27.73
CA PHE A 988 11.62 11.83 28.90
C PHE A 988 11.89 13.31 29.18
N ASN A 989 12.02 13.67 30.46
CA ASN A 989 12.40 15.03 30.84
C ASN A 989 13.87 15.28 30.48
N ALA A 990 14.17 16.43 29.88
CA ALA A 990 15.56 16.78 29.52
C ALA A 990 16.45 17.03 30.75
N ASN A 991 15.86 17.42 31.88
CA ASN A 991 16.58 17.99 33.02
C ASN A 991 16.69 17.07 34.25
N THR A 992 16.12 15.85 34.23
CA THR A 992 16.09 14.98 35.42
C THR A 992 16.61 13.57 35.14
N VAL A 993 17.44 13.06 36.05
CA VAL A 993 18.01 11.69 36.02
C VAL A 993 16.93 10.60 36.18
N ASN A 994 15.73 10.95 36.66
CA ASN A 994 14.67 9.97 36.88
C ASN A 994 13.76 9.85 35.63
N PRO A 995 13.83 8.74 34.87
CA PRO A 995 13.11 8.60 33.59
C PRO A 995 11.59 8.43 33.76
N ASN A 996 11.12 8.10 34.97
CA ASN A 996 9.74 7.68 35.21
C ASN A 996 8.77 8.82 35.57
N ARG A 997 9.24 10.05 35.79
CA ARG A 997 8.37 11.20 36.14
C ARG A 997 8.82 12.49 35.46
N ILE A 998 7.91 13.10 34.71
CA ILE A 998 8.10 14.42 34.10
C ILE A 998 7.57 15.46 35.09
N SER A 999 8.47 16.26 35.67
CA SER A 999 8.09 17.32 36.61
C SER A 999 8.84 18.61 36.30
N VAL A 1000 8.13 19.73 36.37
CA VAL A 1000 8.64 21.07 36.06
C VAL A 1000 8.07 22.06 37.08
N LEU A 1001 8.80 23.14 37.34
CA LEU A 1001 8.36 24.22 38.22
C LEU A 1001 7.40 25.16 37.48
N PRO A 1002 6.38 25.73 38.17
CA PRO A 1002 5.53 26.76 37.59
C PRO A 1002 6.36 27.92 37.01
N GLY A 1003 5.93 28.48 35.87
CA GLY A 1003 6.62 29.57 35.18
C GLY A 1003 7.74 29.16 34.23
N PHE A 1004 8.06 27.87 34.12
CA PHE A 1004 9.09 27.36 33.20
C PHE A 1004 8.49 26.61 32.00
N HIS A 1005 9.22 26.62 30.88
CA HIS A 1005 8.91 25.76 29.74
C HIS A 1005 9.28 24.30 30.04
N LEU A 1006 8.56 23.36 29.41
CA LEU A 1006 8.80 21.93 29.51
C LEU A 1006 9.70 21.45 28.37
N SER A 1007 10.94 21.06 28.69
CA SER A 1007 11.89 20.48 27.74
C SER A 1007 11.86 18.95 27.76
N LEU A 1008 11.65 18.34 26.59
CA LEU A 1008 11.40 16.91 26.42
C LEU A 1008 12.41 16.28 25.44
N ASN A 1009 12.95 15.12 25.81
CA ASN A 1009 13.61 14.19 24.90
C ASN A 1009 12.57 13.16 24.41
N LEU A 1010 12.47 13.01 23.09
CA LEU A 1010 11.48 12.17 22.44
C LEU A 1010 12.15 10.99 21.74
N CYS A 1011 11.63 9.79 21.94
CA CYS A 1011 11.93 8.60 21.13
C CYS A 1011 10.64 8.10 20.52
N LEU A 1012 10.57 8.10 19.18
CA LEU A 1012 9.45 7.54 18.44
C LEU A 1012 9.88 6.20 17.84
N GLN A 1013 9.10 5.15 18.08
CA GLN A 1013 9.34 3.81 17.58
C GLN A 1013 8.17 3.38 16.69
N LEU A 1014 8.46 3.09 15.42
CA LEU A 1014 7.48 2.45 14.54
C LEU A 1014 7.34 0.96 14.87
N LYS A 1015 6.11 0.45 14.77
CA LYS A 1015 5.77 -0.97 14.88
C LYS A 1015 5.13 -1.46 13.58
N HIS A 1016 5.45 -2.70 13.20
CA HIS A 1016 4.88 -3.39 12.03
C HIS A 1016 5.16 -2.74 10.66
N VAL A 1017 6.18 -1.87 10.54
CA VAL A 1017 6.47 -1.15 9.29
C VAL A 1017 7.41 -1.92 8.39
N PRO A 1018 7.07 -2.13 7.10
CA PRO A 1018 7.98 -2.74 6.14
C PRO A 1018 9.18 -1.81 5.86
N PRO A 1019 10.40 -2.36 5.74
CA PRO A 1019 11.62 -1.56 5.60
C PRO A 1019 11.62 -0.73 4.32
N GLY A 1020 12.01 0.55 4.42
CA GLY A 1020 12.31 1.42 3.27
C GLY A 1020 11.18 2.29 2.72
N ARG A 1021 9.98 2.31 3.34
CA ARG A 1021 8.85 3.16 2.88
C ARG A 1021 8.79 4.57 3.46
N VAL A 1022 9.37 4.83 4.63
CA VAL A 1022 9.21 6.11 5.36
C VAL A 1022 10.50 6.92 5.35
N ALA A 1023 10.43 8.17 4.87
CA ALA A 1023 11.59 9.06 4.79
C ALA A 1023 11.76 9.96 6.02
N LYS A 1024 10.64 10.55 6.51
CA LYS A 1024 10.59 11.44 7.67
C LYS A 1024 9.28 11.24 8.43
N ILE A 1025 9.34 11.37 9.75
CA ILE A 1025 8.16 11.41 10.62
C ILE A 1025 8.08 12.76 11.31
N TYR A 1026 6.86 13.27 11.45
CA TYR A 1026 6.54 14.43 12.26
C TYR A 1026 5.58 14.03 13.38
N CYS A 1027 5.73 14.64 14.54
CA CYS A 1027 4.87 14.42 15.69
C CYS A 1027 4.46 15.78 16.25
N ILE A 1028 3.17 15.94 16.56
CA ILE A 1028 2.65 17.07 17.32
C ILE A 1028 2.37 16.61 18.75
N LEU A 1029 2.82 17.39 19.73
CA LEU A 1029 2.51 17.23 21.14
C LEU A 1029 1.67 18.43 21.58
N ALA A 1030 0.62 18.19 22.35
CA ALA A 1030 -0.39 19.17 22.69
C ALA A 1030 -0.91 18.99 24.12
N SER A 1031 -1.14 20.10 24.83
CA SER A 1031 -1.78 20.10 26.15
C SER A 1031 -2.61 21.36 26.37
N LYS A 1032 -3.66 21.25 27.20
CA LYS A 1032 -4.51 22.35 27.63
C LYS A 1032 -4.71 22.28 29.15
N PRO A 1033 -5.00 23.40 29.84
CA PRO A 1033 -5.36 23.37 31.27
C PRO A 1033 -6.55 22.44 31.60
N SER A 1034 -7.47 22.24 30.66
CA SER A 1034 -8.59 21.30 30.80
C SER A 1034 -8.18 19.82 30.80
N TYR A 1035 -6.95 19.47 30.38
CA TYR A 1035 -6.43 18.11 30.41
C TYR A 1035 -5.89 17.68 31.78
N ARG A 1036 -6.37 18.30 32.85
CA ARG A 1036 -5.96 18.03 34.24
C ARG A 1036 -6.44 16.65 34.68
N THR A 1037 -5.54 15.84 35.24
CA THR A 1037 -5.85 14.49 35.76
C THR A 1037 -5.97 14.50 37.28
N SER A 1038 -6.94 13.79 37.86
CA SER A 1038 -7.07 13.65 39.32
C SER A 1038 -5.95 12.76 39.91
N GLU A 1039 -5.26 13.26 40.92
CA GLU A 1039 -4.21 12.53 41.65
C GLU A 1039 -4.81 11.47 42.60
N HIS A 1040 -5.27 10.34 42.08
CA HIS A 1040 -5.45 9.14 42.91
C HIS A 1040 -4.66 7.98 42.34
N GLY A 1041 -3.66 7.58 43.13
CA GLY A 1041 -2.70 6.54 42.84
C GLY A 1041 -3.34 5.17 42.79
N GLY A 1042 -2.92 4.44 41.76
CA GLY A 1042 -3.12 3.02 41.56
C GLY A 1042 -2.58 2.75 40.18
N GLU A 1043 -1.47 2.02 40.08
CA GLU A 1043 -1.04 1.44 38.81
C GLU A 1043 -2.19 0.54 38.31
N SER A 1044 -3.14 1.09 37.57
CA SER A 1044 -4.08 0.31 36.78
C SER A 1044 -3.30 -0.24 35.58
N LYS A 1045 -2.42 -1.20 35.84
CA LYS A 1045 -1.68 -2.00 34.86
C LYS A 1045 -2.60 -2.90 34.00
N GLY A 1046 -3.91 -2.62 33.94
CA GLY A 1046 -4.92 -3.52 33.36
C GLY A 1046 -5.97 -2.88 32.45
N LYS A 1047 -5.95 -1.57 32.17
CA LYS A 1047 -6.81 -0.98 31.12
C LYS A 1047 -5.99 -0.43 29.97
N MET A 1048 -5.18 -1.31 29.40
CA MET A 1048 -4.42 -1.08 28.18
C MET A 1048 -5.43 -1.01 27.03
N TRP A 1049 -5.58 0.18 26.42
CA TRP A 1049 -6.32 0.38 25.16
C TRP A 1049 -7.80 -0.08 25.14
N GLN A 1050 -8.64 0.45 26.03
CA GLN A 1050 -10.10 0.46 25.81
C GLN A 1050 -10.47 1.52 24.75
N GLY A 1051 -10.12 1.22 23.51
CA GLY A 1051 -10.72 1.84 22.32
C GLY A 1051 -10.29 3.27 22.00
N PHE A 1052 -10.19 3.54 20.71
CA PHE A 1052 -10.49 4.84 20.13
C PHE A 1052 -11.91 5.23 20.58
N GLN A 1053 -12.07 5.76 21.80
CA GLN A 1053 -13.36 6.17 22.34
C GLN A 1053 -13.80 7.42 21.56
N SER A 1054 -15.08 7.49 21.19
CA SER A 1054 -15.68 8.54 20.35
C SER A 1054 -15.48 9.99 20.84
N CYS A 1055 -15.04 10.18 22.08
CA CYS A 1055 -14.70 11.49 22.64
C CYS A 1055 -13.24 11.91 22.38
N ASP A 1056 -12.29 10.97 22.20
CA ASP A 1056 -10.88 11.25 21.92
C ASP A 1056 -10.60 11.49 20.42
N THR A 1057 -11.52 11.07 19.55
CA THR A 1057 -11.42 11.14 18.09
C THR A 1057 -11.39 12.59 17.59
N ASN A 1058 -12.06 13.48 18.31
CA ASN A 1058 -12.18 14.91 18.04
C ASN A 1058 -10.82 15.63 18.13
N ASP A 1059 -10.08 15.38 19.20
CA ASP A 1059 -8.75 15.96 19.40
C ASP A 1059 -7.75 15.41 18.38
N VAL A 1060 -7.88 14.15 17.96
CA VAL A 1060 -6.97 13.56 16.96
C VAL A 1060 -7.14 14.19 15.58
N ILE A 1061 -8.38 14.44 15.13
CA ILE A 1061 -8.64 15.15 13.86
C ILE A 1061 -8.04 16.54 13.90
N ASP A 1062 -8.27 17.28 14.98
CA ASP A 1062 -7.75 18.64 15.17
C ASP A 1062 -6.22 18.69 15.20
N LEU A 1063 -5.59 17.72 15.87
CA LEU A 1063 -4.13 17.58 15.88
C LEU A 1063 -3.58 17.19 14.51
N ASN A 1064 -4.28 16.31 13.77
CA ASN A 1064 -3.89 15.91 12.43
C ASN A 1064 -3.98 17.08 11.44
N GLU A 1065 -5.06 17.87 11.46
CA GLU A 1065 -5.20 19.10 10.66
C GLU A 1065 -4.04 20.08 10.93
N LYS A 1066 -3.71 20.31 12.21
CA LYS A 1066 -2.60 21.20 12.60
C LYS A 1066 -1.23 20.68 12.19
N LEU A 1067 -0.99 19.38 12.36
CA LEU A 1067 0.25 18.73 11.98
C LEU A 1067 0.43 18.79 10.46
N TRP A 1068 -0.63 18.59 9.69
CA TRP A 1068 -0.62 18.67 8.24
C TRP A 1068 -0.26 20.08 7.74
N MET A 1069 -0.88 21.12 8.31
CA MET A 1069 -0.56 22.52 8.00
C MET A 1069 0.93 22.82 8.26
N TYR A 1070 1.48 22.31 9.37
CA TYR A 1070 2.90 22.44 9.69
C TYR A 1070 3.82 21.76 8.66
N VAL A 1071 3.42 20.58 8.16
CA VAL A 1071 4.18 19.82 7.16
C VAL A 1071 4.21 20.52 5.80
N ILE A 1072 3.11 21.15 5.37
CA ILE A 1072 2.99 21.78 4.04
C ILE A 1072 3.52 23.20 3.99
N GLU A 1073 3.18 24.06 4.96
CA GLU A 1073 3.60 25.47 4.95
C GLU A 1073 5.05 25.66 5.42
N GLY A 1074 5.68 24.58 5.91
CA GLY A 1074 7.02 24.61 6.50
C GLY A 1074 7.06 25.27 7.89
N ALA A 1075 8.10 24.97 8.66
CA ALA A 1075 8.20 25.36 10.07
C ALA A 1075 8.21 26.88 10.34
N ASN A 1076 8.59 27.70 9.35
CA ASN A 1076 8.87 29.13 9.56
C ASN A 1076 7.67 30.07 9.24
N GLN A 1077 6.69 29.64 8.43
CA GLN A 1077 5.53 30.47 8.06
C GLN A 1077 4.28 30.15 8.89
N SER A 1078 4.12 28.89 9.32
CA SER A 1078 2.96 28.37 10.05
C SER A 1078 2.81 28.94 11.47
N SER A 1079 3.91 29.08 12.22
CA SER A 1079 3.88 29.55 13.63
C SER A 1079 3.38 30.99 13.82
N LYS A 1080 3.55 31.86 12.81
CA LYS A 1080 3.11 33.27 12.85
C LYS A 1080 1.66 33.46 12.40
N LYS A 1081 1.16 32.66 11.45
CA LYS A 1081 -0.24 32.73 10.97
C LYS A 1081 -1.21 32.02 11.91
N MET A 1082 -0.85 30.86 12.46
CA MET A 1082 -1.76 30.08 13.34
C MET A 1082 -2.05 30.78 14.68
N LYS A 1083 -1.10 31.56 15.23
CA LYS A 1083 -1.30 32.35 16.47
C LYS A 1083 -2.37 33.44 16.33
N LYS A 1084 -2.71 33.89 15.11
CA LYS A 1084 -3.72 34.93 14.87
C LYS A 1084 -5.16 34.40 14.73
N ALA A 1085 -5.35 33.10 14.49
CA ALA A 1085 -6.66 32.53 14.13
C ALA A 1085 -7.44 31.91 15.31
N CYS A 1086 -6.79 31.60 16.43
CA CYS A 1086 -7.44 30.98 17.59
C CYS A 1086 -7.60 31.98 18.74
N GLY A 1087 -8.75 32.67 18.77
CA GLY A 1087 -9.22 33.33 19.98
C GLY A 1087 -10.16 32.40 20.74
N GLY A 1088 -9.68 31.81 21.85
CA GLY A 1088 -10.48 31.00 22.80
C GLY A 1088 -9.71 29.78 23.35
N ASP A 1089 -9.44 29.81 24.67
CA ASP A 1089 -8.77 28.80 25.53
C ASP A 1089 -7.50 28.11 24.98
N GLU A 1090 -6.34 28.66 25.38
CA GLU A 1090 -4.99 28.43 24.87
C GLU A 1090 -4.53 26.95 24.89
N LEU A 1091 -4.76 26.27 23.77
CA LEU A 1091 -4.09 25.02 23.44
C LEU A 1091 -2.61 25.25 23.12
N VAL A 1092 -1.73 24.73 23.98
CA VAL A 1092 -0.28 24.75 23.77
C VAL A 1092 0.12 23.51 22.98
N TRP A 1093 0.87 23.70 21.90
CA TRP A 1093 1.38 22.59 21.09
C TRP A 1093 2.76 22.88 20.52
N SER A 1094 3.48 21.81 20.16
CA SER A 1094 4.79 21.87 19.54
C SER A 1094 5.00 20.67 18.61
N CYS A 1095 5.71 20.88 17.50
CA CYS A 1095 5.98 19.84 16.51
C CYS A 1095 7.45 19.42 16.53
N ALA A 1096 7.71 18.11 16.43
CA ALA A 1096 9.05 17.53 16.34
C ALA A 1096 9.19 16.67 15.09
N SER A 1097 10.32 16.76 14.41
CA SER A 1097 10.67 15.89 13.28
C SER A 1097 11.66 14.80 13.71
N PHE A 1098 11.50 13.60 13.14
CA PHE A 1098 12.33 12.43 13.41
C PHE A 1098 12.94 11.89 12.12
N VAL A 1099 14.23 11.54 12.20
CA VAL A 1099 14.92 10.73 11.19
C VAL A 1099 15.07 9.32 11.75
N LEU A 1100 14.50 8.34 11.06
CA LEU A 1100 14.45 6.96 11.53
C LEU A 1100 15.75 6.22 11.20
N ASN A 1101 16.12 5.31 12.10
CA ASN A 1101 17.09 4.25 11.82
C ASN A 1101 16.41 3.06 11.08
N GLU A 1102 17.19 2.04 10.71
CA GLU A 1102 16.64 0.86 10.01
C GLU A 1102 15.64 0.04 10.85
N ARG A 1103 15.61 0.23 12.17
CA ARG A 1103 14.63 -0.38 13.08
C ARG A 1103 13.34 0.45 13.21
N GLY A 1104 13.21 1.55 12.46
CA GLY A 1104 12.06 2.44 12.55
C GLY A 1104 12.03 3.29 13.84
N GLN A 1105 13.18 3.47 14.51
CA GLN A 1105 13.32 4.29 15.71
C GLN A 1105 13.94 5.65 15.36
N GLY A 1106 13.35 6.73 15.86
CA GLY A 1106 13.86 8.09 15.71
C GLY A 1106 13.93 8.82 17.05
N PHE A 1107 14.85 9.78 17.14
CA PHE A 1107 15.05 10.59 18.34
C PHE A 1107 14.98 12.08 18.00
N SER A 1108 14.35 12.86 18.87
CA SER A 1108 14.19 14.30 18.73
C SER A 1108 14.06 14.99 20.09
N THR A 1109 14.05 16.31 20.11
CA THR A 1109 13.82 17.12 21.31
C THR A 1109 12.72 18.12 21.06
N CYS A 1110 11.93 18.44 22.09
CA CYS A 1110 10.79 19.33 22.00
C CYS A 1110 10.75 20.28 23.20
N LEU A 1111 10.23 21.49 22.99
CA LEU A 1111 9.96 22.47 24.03
C LEU A 1111 8.47 22.84 23.97
N LEU A 1112 7.77 22.71 25.10
CA LEU A 1112 6.36 23.09 25.27
C LEU A 1112 6.25 24.27 26.23
N ASP A 1113 5.53 25.31 25.84
CA ASP A 1113 5.32 26.49 26.67
C ASP A 1113 4.14 26.30 27.63
N ILE A 1114 4.42 25.71 28.78
CA ILE A 1114 3.45 25.49 29.86
C ILE A 1114 3.58 26.53 30.99
N SER A 1115 4.28 27.64 30.73
CA SER A 1115 4.64 28.63 31.76
C SER A 1115 3.42 29.21 32.48
N ALA A 1116 2.30 29.36 31.75
CA ALA A 1116 1.03 29.88 32.25
C ALA A 1116 0.09 28.81 32.86
N PHE A 1117 0.48 27.53 32.90
CA PHE A 1117 -0.39 26.47 33.39
C PHE A 1117 -0.54 26.50 34.93
N PRO A 1118 -1.74 26.23 35.47
CA PRO A 1118 -1.92 26.14 36.91
C PRO A 1118 -1.16 24.94 37.52
N VAL A 1119 -0.97 24.94 38.84
CA VAL A 1119 -0.38 23.80 39.56
C VAL A 1119 -1.28 22.56 39.44
N GLY A 1120 -0.72 21.43 39.01
CA GLY A 1120 -1.48 20.20 38.79
C GLY A 1120 -0.76 19.22 37.87
N SER A 1121 -1.41 18.06 37.65
CA SER A 1121 -0.95 17.04 36.70
C SER A 1121 -1.77 17.11 35.41
N TYR A 1122 -1.09 17.13 34.26
CA TYR A 1122 -1.71 17.34 32.95
C TYR A 1122 -1.26 16.26 31.97
N LYS A 1123 -2.21 15.81 31.12
CA LYS A 1123 -1.92 14.89 30.03
C LYS A 1123 -1.41 15.64 28.79
N ILE A 1124 -0.38 15.09 28.14
CA ILE A 1124 0.04 15.51 26.80
C ILE A 1124 -0.61 14.57 25.80
N LYS A 1125 -1.49 15.10 24.95
CA LYS A 1125 -1.99 14.36 23.78
C LYS A 1125 -0.95 14.49 22.66
N TRP A 1126 -0.83 13.45 21.84
CA TRP A 1126 0.12 13.44 20.74
C TRP A 1126 -0.47 12.76 19.52
N HIS A 1127 0.00 13.19 18.35
CA HIS A 1127 -0.34 12.58 17.07
C HIS A 1127 0.88 12.65 16.15
N SER A 1128 0.99 11.74 15.21
CA SER A 1128 2.15 11.70 14.30
C SER A 1128 1.73 11.36 12.89
N CYS A 1129 2.50 11.85 11.93
CA CYS A 1129 2.36 11.55 10.51
C CYS A 1129 3.72 11.28 9.88
N CYS A 1130 3.73 10.62 8.73
CA CYS A 1130 4.95 10.39 7.97
C CYS A 1130 4.79 10.69 6.49
N ILE A 1131 5.90 11.03 5.85
CA ILE A 1131 5.97 11.26 4.41
C ILE A 1131 6.66 10.07 3.75
N ASP A 1132 6.00 9.49 2.75
CA ASP A 1132 6.54 8.39 1.95
C ASP A 1132 7.47 8.87 0.82
N SER A 1133 8.01 7.96 0.01
CA SER A 1133 8.89 8.31 -1.10
C SER A 1133 8.19 9.02 -2.27
N LYS A 1134 6.85 9.11 -2.25
CA LYS A 1134 6.01 9.79 -3.25
C LYS A 1134 5.48 11.12 -2.71
N ASP A 1135 6.08 11.65 -1.64
CA ASP A 1135 5.66 12.84 -0.92
C ASP A 1135 4.21 12.82 -0.41
N SER A 1136 3.61 11.63 -0.25
CA SER A 1136 2.28 11.47 0.33
C SER A 1136 2.36 11.45 1.87
N CYS A 1137 1.46 12.19 2.52
CA CYS A 1137 1.39 12.30 3.98
C CYS A 1137 0.42 11.25 4.54
N TRP A 1138 0.90 10.42 5.45
CA TRP A 1138 0.14 9.36 6.11
C TRP A 1138 0.04 9.64 7.61
N SER A 1139 -1.16 9.50 8.18
CA SER A 1139 -1.38 9.54 9.63
C SER A 1139 -0.86 8.24 10.25
N LEU A 1140 -0.26 8.32 11.44
CA LEU A 1140 0.21 7.15 12.17
C LEU A 1140 -0.64 6.95 13.42
N ILE A 1141 -1.15 5.73 13.57
CA ILE A 1141 -1.95 5.35 14.73
C ILE A 1141 -1.04 5.36 15.96
N PRO A 1142 -1.33 6.18 17.00
CA PRO A 1142 -0.60 6.10 18.25
C PRO A 1142 -0.87 4.73 18.88
N LEU A 1143 0.13 4.01 19.37
CA LEU A 1143 -0.03 2.70 20.02
C LEU A 1143 0.13 2.76 21.54
N ASN A 1144 0.50 3.92 22.07
CA ASN A 1144 0.57 4.16 23.50
C ASN A 1144 -0.04 5.53 23.86
N MET A 1145 -0.55 5.61 25.09
CA MET A 1145 -1.06 6.86 25.64
C MET A 1145 0.07 7.88 25.77
N GLY A 1146 -0.29 9.16 25.60
CA GLY A 1146 0.64 10.26 25.83
C GLY A 1146 1.03 10.43 27.31
N PRO A 1147 2.21 11.00 27.59
CA PRO A 1147 2.75 11.12 28.93
C PRO A 1147 1.97 12.13 29.78
N VAL A 1148 2.08 12.00 31.10
CA VAL A 1148 1.57 12.96 32.08
C VAL A 1148 2.75 13.72 32.68
N PHE A 1149 2.63 15.04 32.79
CA PHE A 1149 3.58 15.88 33.52
C PHE A 1149 2.92 16.54 34.73
N SER A 1150 3.71 16.80 35.76
CA SER A 1150 3.24 17.46 36.98
C SER A 1150 3.94 18.81 37.18
N LEU A 1151 3.15 19.85 37.43
CA LEU A 1151 3.59 21.16 37.88
C LEU A 1151 3.45 21.20 39.40
N GLY A 1152 4.58 21.21 40.12
CA GLY A 1152 4.61 21.15 41.58
C GLY A 1152 5.22 22.38 42.24
N CYS A 1153 4.69 22.79 43.40
CA CYS A 1153 5.31 23.81 44.27
C CYS A 1153 6.41 23.18 45.15
N ILE A 1154 7.57 23.84 45.25
CA ILE A 1154 8.73 23.42 46.08
C ILE A 1154 8.43 23.40 47.59
N TYR A 1155 7.28 23.91 48.04
CA TYR A 1155 7.03 24.21 49.45
C TYR A 1155 7.02 23.02 50.44
N HIS A 1156 7.03 21.77 49.98
CA HIS A 1156 7.05 20.60 50.89
C HIS A 1156 8.43 20.01 51.19
N ARG A 1157 9.52 20.42 50.51
CA ARG A 1157 10.87 19.89 50.81
C ARG A 1157 11.65 20.69 51.86
N PHE A 1158 11.30 21.95 52.12
CA PHE A 1158 11.96 22.77 53.14
C PHE A 1158 11.39 22.59 54.56
N ILE A 1159 10.16 22.07 54.72
CA ILE A 1159 9.52 21.93 56.03
C ILE A 1159 10.08 20.74 56.84
N LYS A 1160 10.81 19.80 56.23
CA LYS A 1160 11.46 18.69 56.96
C LYS A 1160 12.88 18.99 57.46
N ILE A 1161 13.45 20.16 57.13
CA ILE A 1161 14.76 20.59 57.64
C ILE A 1161 14.60 21.61 58.78
N HIS A 1162 13.45 22.27 58.90
CA HIS A 1162 13.18 23.21 60.00
C HIS A 1162 12.54 22.63 61.27
N THR A 1163 12.22 21.33 61.31
CA THR A 1163 11.77 20.64 62.53
C THR A 1163 12.88 19.98 63.34
N HIS A 1164 14.16 20.15 62.95
CA HIS A 1164 15.31 19.67 63.73
C HIS A 1164 16.18 20.78 64.35
N VAL A 1165 15.77 22.06 64.27
CA VAL A 1165 16.50 23.20 64.88
C VAL A 1165 15.67 23.91 65.96
N SER A 1166 14.51 23.37 66.34
CA SER A 1166 13.67 23.87 67.45
C SER A 1166 13.53 22.85 68.60
N GLN A 1167 14.55 22.02 68.80
CA GLN A 1167 14.83 21.34 70.08
C GLN A 1167 16.31 21.54 70.43
N CYS A 1168 16.62 22.78 70.83
CA CYS A 1168 17.63 23.18 71.81
C CYS A 1168 17.06 24.40 72.54
#